data_AF-A0AAX1KMR6-F1
#
_entry.id   AF-A0AAX1KMR6-F1
#
_cell.length_a   1.000
_cell.length_b   1.000
_cell.length_c   1.000
_cell.angle_alpha   90.00
_cell.angle_beta   90.00
_cell.angle_gamma   90.00
#
_symmetry.space_group_name_H-M   'P 1'
#
loop_
_entity.id
_entity.type
_entity.pdbx_description
1 polymer ?
#
loop_
_entity_poly.entity_id
_entity_poly.type
_entity_poly.pdbx_seq_one_letter_code
_entity_poly.pdbx_strand_id
1 'polypeptide(L)'
;MKRRLALSLAALLLLGCLTPALAAEGDAELSLYQQYGPWGEWPQAQKDAAEETWTDGQWDDYWTEYDAQMWAALDRYNEDYDQWSYARFGDPWDEYLRVEKEEMGMPYPDGINVSLNGAYLDFGGTAPLAASGCTMVPFRAFLEGLGAEVAFDGSRIAAALENGDSLKLVLGATELTVTQGGRITTLDMGAAPFVRDGHTYIPVRAAAEALGLDVYWDDTYEAAHLTNYAALTAELDSRFTAANGIWAAIRDTIPREAGKGYESTASMRLSATLYGEEEHDTASLTMEVKQLTRDGSYRMEQEQQVDLGGLGDTLFAGLSPEELAQLENHSVTLYDRESGTLYQKGVQLYSLEGEPLPDDVWVSTQVGELPAVNTLPLPGTLGELLVEAYGHSWYYYRLSPWETVMDSALPVRLLLDDGNFTRSASGGRTTYRWAVDLPALLERARMLGVMEDGPAVEGLPALDMHGEAVLRDGALEKLAGSGQMELDVLGIPADAGFTLDAAPGRLELEMEFAGAYIGKVELSLNGRVTETAAQPVTTPPAGETVERLEVLSGQVEPGVPADFGAARYVQCLLDARLGRGYDPEFLTALGETEESLSAQIAEENVQALCNLLIIEFPTEEIRGEAAGLLEELYAKADYTVGAAVPTGNGSEVEITVRPVDVLARVNDALWERLDAFNAGYTGDTSTDEGYAAYDAAWAEDALALFQEKLAEAEYLPETVCTVTVLDGPGGTIEAGRGSLDTVYDTLFPTWVLQET
;
A
#
# COMPACT_ATOMS: atom_id res chain seq x y z
N MET A 1 -15.14 23.92 -12.96
CA MET A 1 -13.77 23.83 -13.53
C MET A 1 -12.75 24.50 -12.63
N LYS A 2 -12.86 25.81 -12.34
CA LYS A 2 -11.97 26.52 -11.39
C LYS A 2 -11.84 25.84 -10.02
N ARG A 3 -12.96 25.42 -9.40
CA ARG A 3 -12.97 24.63 -8.15
C ARG A 3 -12.25 23.28 -8.25
N ARG A 4 -12.39 22.52 -9.35
CA ARG A 4 -11.75 21.19 -9.50
C ARG A 4 -10.24 21.30 -9.71
N LEU A 5 -9.79 22.29 -10.47
CA LEU A 5 -8.36 22.51 -10.71
C LEU A 5 -7.67 23.11 -9.47
N ALA A 6 -8.38 23.97 -8.73
CA ALA A 6 -7.95 24.45 -7.42
C ALA A 6 -7.95 23.33 -6.36
N LEU A 7 -8.89 22.39 -6.40
CA LEU A 7 -8.87 21.17 -5.57
C LEU A 7 -7.73 20.22 -5.95
N SER A 8 -7.38 20.06 -7.23
CA SER A 8 -6.20 19.29 -7.65
C SER A 8 -4.89 19.96 -7.22
N LEU A 9 -4.84 21.29 -7.21
CA LEU A 9 -3.71 22.07 -6.73
C LEU A 9 -3.61 22.07 -5.20
N ALA A 10 -4.74 22.14 -4.49
CA ALA A 10 -4.83 21.94 -3.05
C ALA A 10 -4.44 20.51 -2.69
N ALA A 11 -4.87 19.51 -3.46
CA ALA A 11 -4.42 18.12 -3.30
C ALA A 11 -2.91 17.98 -3.56
N LEU A 12 -2.35 18.65 -4.58
CA LEU A 12 -0.89 18.67 -4.81
C LEU A 12 -0.10 19.38 -3.69
N LEU A 13 -0.68 20.41 -3.08
CA LEU A 13 -0.12 21.11 -1.91
C LEU A 13 -0.27 20.31 -0.61
N LEU A 14 -1.37 19.55 -0.45
CA LEU A 14 -1.70 18.72 0.71
C LEU A 14 -1.07 17.31 0.65
N LEU A 15 -0.75 16.80 -0.55
CA LEU A 15 -0.06 15.51 -0.75
C LEU A 15 1.38 15.54 -0.20
N GLY A 16 1.93 16.71 0.09
CA GLY A 16 3.17 16.87 0.87
C GLY A 16 2.98 16.91 2.39
N CYS A 17 1.73 16.89 2.89
CA CYS A 17 1.42 17.24 4.27
C CYS A 17 0.15 16.56 4.83
N LEU A 18 -0.18 15.27 4.60
CA LEU A 18 -1.29 14.65 5.34
C LEU A 18 -1.13 13.14 5.61
N THR A 19 -1.35 12.76 6.88
CA THR A 19 -2.15 11.59 7.28
C THR A 19 -3.61 12.02 7.45
N PRO A 20 -4.60 11.19 7.13
CA PRO A 20 -6.02 11.57 7.17
C PRO A 20 -6.59 11.50 8.60
N ALA A 21 -7.50 12.42 8.94
CA ALA A 21 -8.42 12.25 10.06
C ALA A 21 -9.85 12.18 9.51
N LEU A 22 -10.53 11.07 9.78
CA LEU A 22 -11.94 10.83 9.48
C LEU A 22 -12.75 10.81 10.79
N ALA A 23 -13.92 11.44 10.69
CA ALA A 23 -15.23 11.14 11.29
C ALA A 23 -15.37 11.00 12.83
N ALA A 24 -16.32 11.78 13.36
CA ALA A 24 -17.07 11.44 14.56
C ALA A 24 -18.57 11.53 14.24
N GLU A 25 -19.29 10.41 14.35
CA GLU A 25 -20.75 10.33 14.31
C GLU A 25 -21.36 10.60 15.69
N GLY A 26 -22.56 11.17 15.71
CA GLY A 26 -23.38 11.36 16.91
C GLY A 26 -24.87 11.15 16.60
N ASP A 27 -25.58 10.63 17.60
CA ASP A 27 -26.93 10.04 17.57
C ASP A 27 -28.07 10.82 16.89
N ALA A 28 -29.01 10.02 16.36
CA ALA A 28 -30.06 10.30 15.40
C ALA A 28 -31.15 11.35 15.75
N GLU A 29 -31.21 12.41 14.94
CA GLU A 29 -32.45 13.03 14.48
C GLU A 29 -32.78 12.53 13.05
N LEU A 30 -34.06 12.47 12.67
CA LEU A 30 -34.46 12.13 11.28
C LEU A 30 -33.73 13.06 10.30
N SER A 31 -33.12 12.53 9.27
CA SER A 31 -32.35 13.32 8.31
C SER A 31 -33.23 14.31 7.54
N LEU A 32 -32.62 15.36 7.00
CA LEU A 32 -33.34 16.36 6.21
C LEU A 32 -33.97 15.75 4.94
N TYR A 33 -33.36 14.72 4.34
CA TYR A 33 -33.98 14.02 3.22
C TYR A 33 -35.25 13.27 3.65
N GLN A 34 -35.23 12.59 4.79
CA GLN A 34 -36.39 11.88 5.33
C GLN A 34 -37.52 12.84 5.75
N GLN A 35 -37.17 14.04 6.22
CA GLN A 35 -38.15 15.06 6.61
C GLN A 35 -38.84 15.73 5.42
N TYR A 36 -38.11 15.95 4.31
CA TYR A 36 -38.59 16.79 3.22
C TYR A 36 -38.78 16.08 1.88
N GLY A 37 -38.25 14.86 1.70
CA GLY A 37 -38.36 14.07 0.47
C GLY A 37 -37.52 14.62 -0.69
N PRO A 38 -37.68 14.10 -1.92
CA PRO A 38 -36.84 14.44 -3.06
C PRO A 38 -37.09 15.88 -3.57
N TRP A 39 -36.01 16.60 -3.88
CA TRP A 39 -36.01 18.01 -4.28
C TRP A 39 -36.94 18.35 -5.45
N GLY A 40 -37.10 17.41 -6.39
CA GLY A 40 -38.00 17.55 -7.54
C GLY A 40 -39.48 17.68 -7.16
N GLU A 41 -39.86 17.18 -5.98
CA GLU A 41 -41.24 17.17 -5.49
C GLU A 41 -41.55 18.31 -4.51
N TRP A 42 -40.53 19.10 -4.13
CA TRP A 42 -40.70 20.21 -3.21
C TRP A 42 -41.51 21.35 -3.84
N PRO A 43 -42.50 21.91 -3.12
CA PRO A 43 -43.13 23.18 -3.50
C PRO A 43 -42.09 24.31 -3.59
N GLN A 44 -42.25 25.24 -4.55
CA GLN A 44 -41.30 26.34 -4.74
C GLN A 44 -41.08 27.17 -3.47
N ALA A 45 -42.13 27.42 -2.68
CA ALA A 45 -42.00 28.15 -1.42
C ALA A 45 -41.13 27.44 -0.36
N GLN A 46 -41.01 26.12 -0.43
CA GLN A 46 -40.12 25.34 0.42
C GLN A 46 -38.67 25.43 -0.08
N LYS A 47 -38.46 25.43 -1.40
CA LYS A 47 -37.14 25.64 -2.01
C LYS A 47 -36.60 27.02 -1.64
N ASP A 48 -37.42 28.05 -1.84
CA ASP A 48 -37.06 29.43 -1.51
C ASP A 48 -36.76 29.58 0.00
N ALA A 49 -37.54 28.91 0.86
CA ALA A 49 -37.31 28.92 2.30
C ALA A 49 -36.03 28.18 2.71
N ALA A 50 -35.73 27.03 2.11
CA ALA A 50 -34.50 26.29 2.37
C ALA A 50 -33.27 27.07 1.88
N GLU A 51 -33.34 27.68 0.69
CA GLU A 51 -32.27 28.54 0.15
C GLU A 51 -31.98 29.76 1.04
N GLU A 52 -32.99 30.28 1.76
CA GLU A 52 -32.84 31.42 2.66
C GLU A 52 -32.42 31.02 4.09
N THR A 53 -32.71 29.80 4.54
CA THR A 53 -32.61 29.43 5.97
C THR A 53 -31.71 28.25 6.28
N TRP A 54 -31.35 27.40 5.31
CA TRP A 54 -30.48 26.25 5.54
C TRP A 54 -29.01 26.65 5.47
N THR A 55 -28.22 25.98 6.28
CA THR A 55 -26.75 26.09 6.26
C THR A 55 -26.15 25.16 5.20
N ASP A 56 -24.91 25.41 4.79
CA ASP A 56 -24.23 24.59 3.80
C ASP A 56 -24.09 23.12 4.24
N GLY A 57 -23.84 22.85 5.54
CA GLY A 57 -23.80 21.48 6.07
C GLY A 57 -25.14 20.75 5.97
N GLN A 58 -26.26 21.46 6.18
CA GLN A 58 -27.60 20.90 6.01
C GLN A 58 -27.94 20.60 4.54
N TRP A 59 -27.37 21.37 3.61
CA TRP A 59 -27.46 21.06 2.19
C TRP A 59 -26.65 19.82 1.83
N ASP A 60 -25.42 19.71 2.33
CA ASP A 60 -24.57 18.55 2.07
C ASP A 60 -25.20 17.26 2.63
N ASP A 61 -25.73 17.28 3.86
CA ASP A 61 -26.42 16.13 4.45
C ASP A 61 -27.64 15.72 3.60
N TYR A 62 -28.45 16.69 3.17
CA TYR A 62 -29.61 16.44 2.32
C TYR A 62 -29.23 15.88 0.95
N TRP A 63 -28.21 16.44 0.29
CA TRP A 63 -27.79 16.01 -1.03
C TRP A 63 -27.04 14.68 -1.02
N THR A 64 -26.29 14.39 0.05
CA THR A 64 -25.62 13.09 0.23
C THR A 64 -26.62 11.96 0.28
N GLU A 65 -27.69 12.09 1.08
CA GLU A 65 -28.73 11.07 1.14
C GLU A 65 -29.65 11.08 -0.10
N TYR A 66 -29.88 12.25 -0.70
CA TYR A 66 -30.57 12.36 -1.99
C TYR A 66 -29.85 11.58 -3.10
N ASP A 67 -28.54 11.73 -3.20
CA ASP A 67 -27.70 11.01 -4.17
C ASP A 67 -27.69 9.52 -3.85
N ALA A 68 -27.53 9.11 -2.58
CA ALA A 68 -27.59 7.70 -2.18
C ALA A 68 -28.91 7.02 -2.60
N GLN A 69 -30.05 7.70 -2.44
CA GLN A 69 -31.36 7.19 -2.86
C GLN A 69 -31.57 7.21 -4.38
N MET A 70 -31.00 8.20 -5.08
CA MET A 70 -30.98 8.25 -6.54
C MET A 70 -30.14 7.12 -7.14
N TRP A 71 -28.99 6.81 -6.54
CA TRP A 71 -28.15 5.68 -6.94
C TRP A 71 -28.86 4.35 -6.69
N ALA A 72 -29.51 4.16 -5.53
CA ALA A 72 -30.32 2.97 -5.28
C ALA A 72 -31.45 2.76 -6.32
N ALA A 73 -32.06 3.84 -6.82
CA ALA A 73 -33.05 3.77 -7.88
C ALA A 73 -32.44 3.46 -9.26
N LEU A 74 -31.23 3.96 -9.53
CA LEU A 74 -30.47 3.63 -10.75
C LEU A 74 -29.97 2.19 -10.72
N ASP A 75 -29.48 1.71 -9.58
CA ASP A 75 -29.06 0.33 -9.37
C ASP A 75 -30.22 -0.62 -9.57
N ARG A 76 -31.39 -0.31 -9.00
CA ARG A 76 -32.61 -1.09 -9.24
C ARG A 76 -33.08 -1.03 -10.70
N TYR A 77 -32.92 0.11 -11.38
CA TYR A 77 -33.20 0.23 -12.81
C TYR A 77 -32.22 -0.62 -13.64
N ASN A 78 -30.94 -0.64 -13.27
CA ASN A 78 -29.92 -1.46 -13.91
C ASN A 78 -30.21 -2.95 -13.68
N GLU A 79 -30.55 -3.36 -12.45
CA GLU A 79 -30.99 -4.73 -12.13
C GLU A 79 -32.25 -5.13 -12.93
N ASP A 80 -33.27 -4.27 -12.97
CA ASP A 80 -34.50 -4.52 -13.74
C ASP A 80 -34.22 -4.54 -15.25
N TYR A 81 -33.31 -3.69 -15.75
CA TYR A 81 -32.88 -3.66 -17.14
C TYR A 81 -32.10 -4.91 -17.51
N ASP A 82 -31.20 -5.37 -16.65
CA ASP A 82 -30.38 -6.57 -16.83
C ASP A 82 -31.27 -7.81 -16.80
N GLN A 83 -32.20 -7.92 -15.84
CA GLN A 83 -33.19 -9.01 -15.80
C GLN A 83 -34.11 -9.01 -17.03
N TRP A 84 -34.58 -7.84 -17.46
CA TRP A 84 -35.44 -7.72 -18.65
C TRP A 84 -34.69 -8.02 -19.95
N SER A 85 -33.45 -7.53 -20.08
CA SER A 85 -32.55 -7.76 -21.22
C SER A 85 -32.25 -9.25 -21.38
N TYR A 86 -31.84 -9.89 -20.29
CA TYR A 86 -31.57 -11.33 -20.19
C TYR A 86 -32.79 -12.18 -20.59
N ALA A 87 -33.98 -11.84 -20.06
CA ALA A 87 -35.22 -12.55 -20.38
C ALA A 87 -35.69 -12.38 -21.83
N ARG A 88 -35.25 -11.32 -22.53
CA ARG A 88 -35.76 -10.93 -23.85
C ARG A 88 -34.84 -11.34 -25.00
N PHE A 89 -33.53 -11.35 -24.80
CA PHE A 89 -32.56 -11.50 -25.89
C PHE A 89 -31.53 -12.63 -25.71
N GLY A 90 -31.52 -13.35 -24.57
CA GLY A 90 -30.32 -14.09 -24.15
C GLY A 90 -29.27 -13.13 -23.61
N ASP A 91 -28.03 -13.57 -23.38
CA ASP A 91 -26.94 -12.65 -23.00
C ASP A 91 -26.19 -12.13 -24.25
N PRO A 92 -26.47 -10.90 -24.74
CA PRO A 92 -25.66 -10.27 -25.77
C PRO A 92 -24.24 -9.91 -25.30
N TRP A 93 -23.97 -9.88 -23.99
CA TRP A 93 -22.64 -9.65 -23.45
C TRP A 93 -21.72 -10.85 -23.65
N ASP A 94 -22.19 -12.08 -23.47
CA ASP A 94 -21.39 -13.28 -23.75
C ASP A 94 -20.92 -13.32 -25.21
N GLU A 95 -21.81 -13.06 -26.17
CA GLU A 95 -21.45 -13.04 -27.59
C GLU A 95 -20.55 -11.83 -27.93
N TYR A 96 -20.78 -10.67 -27.31
CA TYR A 96 -19.93 -9.50 -27.45
C TYR A 96 -18.51 -9.78 -26.92
N LEU A 97 -18.39 -10.30 -25.70
CA LEU A 97 -17.12 -10.67 -25.08
C LEU A 97 -16.43 -11.77 -25.87
N ARG A 98 -17.16 -12.78 -26.36
CA ARG A 98 -16.58 -13.82 -27.22
C ARG A 98 -15.94 -13.24 -28.48
N VAL A 99 -16.64 -12.32 -29.17
CA VAL A 99 -16.11 -11.62 -30.35
C VAL A 99 -14.93 -10.72 -29.96
N GLU A 100 -15.00 -10.01 -28.84
CA GLU A 100 -13.91 -9.16 -28.37
C GLU A 100 -12.66 -9.97 -27.99
N LYS A 101 -12.82 -11.10 -27.28
CA LYS A 101 -11.76 -12.07 -26.99
C LYS A 101 -11.10 -12.58 -28.29
N GLU A 102 -11.89 -12.88 -29.33
CA GLU A 102 -11.37 -13.23 -30.66
C GLU A 102 -10.56 -12.09 -31.29
N GLU A 103 -11.06 -10.85 -31.23
CA GLU A 103 -10.36 -9.65 -31.75
C GLU A 103 -9.07 -9.34 -31.00
N MET A 104 -9.02 -9.63 -29.69
CA MET A 104 -7.83 -9.53 -28.83
C MET A 104 -6.83 -10.68 -29.05
N GLY A 105 -7.15 -11.65 -29.92
CA GLY A 105 -6.26 -12.78 -30.23
C GLY A 105 -6.20 -13.85 -29.14
N MET A 106 -7.22 -13.92 -28.28
CA MET A 106 -7.31 -14.92 -27.22
C MET A 106 -7.58 -16.30 -27.84
N PRO A 107 -6.73 -17.33 -27.60
CA PRO A 107 -6.89 -18.62 -28.26
C PRO A 107 -8.13 -19.41 -27.80
N TYR A 108 -8.70 -19.07 -26.64
CA TYR A 108 -9.84 -19.76 -26.03
C TYR A 108 -10.99 -18.77 -25.75
N PRO A 109 -11.66 -18.20 -26.77
CA PRO A 109 -12.68 -17.16 -26.56
C PRO A 109 -13.91 -17.64 -25.78
N ASP A 110 -14.18 -18.96 -25.79
CA ASP A 110 -15.27 -19.60 -25.04
C ASP A 110 -14.83 -20.11 -23.64
N GLY A 111 -13.67 -19.68 -23.13
CA GLY A 111 -13.22 -20.10 -21.82
C GLY A 111 -11.97 -19.37 -21.31
N ILE A 112 -11.21 -20.07 -20.46
CA ILE A 112 -10.11 -19.45 -19.72
C ILE A 112 -8.89 -19.27 -20.59
N ASN A 113 -8.34 -18.05 -20.57
CA ASN A 113 -7.10 -17.69 -21.25
C ASN A 113 -5.98 -17.42 -20.25
N VAL A 114 -4.75 -17.47 -20.77
CA VAL A 114 -3.54 -17.23 -19.99
C VAL A 114 -2.60 -16.39 -20.83
N SER A 115 -2.15 -15.24 -20.34
CA SER A 115 -1.17 -14.39 -21.03
C SER A 115 0.15 -14.36 -20.27
N LEU A 116 1.27 -14.37 -20.98
CA LEU A 116 2.60 -14.13 -20.43
C LEU A 116 3.16 -12.83 -21.01
N ASN A 117 3.43 -11.83 -20.16
CA ASN A 117 3.97 -10.53 -20.56
C ASN A 117 3.16 -9.90 -21.72
N GLY A 118 1.84 -9.95 -21.61
CA GLY A 118 0.88 -9.46 -22.62
C GLY A 118 0.59 -10.38 -23.80
N ALA A 119 1.35 -11.47 -24.00
CA ALA A 119 1.09 -12.41 -25.08
C ALA A 119 0.26 -13.61 -24.61
N TYR A 120 -0.90 -13.87 -25.25
CA TYR A 120 -1.71 -15.05 -24.93
C TYR A 120 -1.04 -16.37 -25.34
N LEU A 121 -1.06 -17.33 -24.43
CA LEU A 121 -0.49 -18.66 -24.61
C LEU A 121 -1.48 -19.59 -25.31
N ASP A 122 -1.02 -20.28 -26.35
CA ASP A 122 -1.76 -21.37 -26.99
C ASP A 122 -1.29 -22.74 -26.44
N PHE A 123 -2.22 -23.48 -25.86
CA PHE A 123 -2.04 -24.83 -25.34
C PHE A 123 -2.37 -25.94 -26.36
N GLY A 124 -2.41 -25.62 -27.66
CA GLY A 124 -2.54 -26.60 -28.74
C GLY A 124 -3.92 -27.27 -28.77
N GLY A 125 -4.97 -26.51 -28.44
CA GLY A 125 -6.36 -26.98 -28.38
C GLY A 125 -6.75 -27.68 -27.08
N THR A 126 -5.85 -27.78 -26.10
CA THR A 126 -6.18 -28.25 -24.74
C THR A 126 -6.40 -27.02 -23.85
N ALA A 127 -7.65 -26.58 -23.71
CA ALA A 127 -7.94 -25.36 -22.97
C ALA A 127 -7.53 -25.45 -21.48
N PRO A 128 -7.06 -24.32 -20.89
CA PRO A 128 -7.11 -24.11 -19.45
C PRO A 128 -8.53 -24.31 -18.90
N LEU A 129 -8.64 -24.58 -17.60
CA LEU A 129 -9.93 -24.86 -16.96
C LEU A 129 -9.91 -24.39 -15.50
N ALA A 130 -11.09 -24.14 -14.94
CA ALA A 130 -11.25 -23.97 -13.50
C ALA A 130 -11.47 -25.34 -12.84
N ALA A 131 -10.69 -25.67 -11.81
CA ALA A 131 -10.90 -26.83 -10.95
C ALA A 131 -10.29 -26.61 -9.56
N SER A 132 -10.94 -27.14 -8.52
CA SER A 132 -10.48 -27.01 -7.13
C SER A 132 -10.23 -25.55 -6.72
N GLY A 133 -11.12 -24.64 -7.11
CA GLY A 133 -11.01 -23.21 -6.80
C GLY A 133 -9.87 -22.46 -7.50
N CYS A 134 -9.19 -23.07 -8.49
CA CYS A 134 -8.08 -22.42 -9.17
C CYS A 134 -8.10 -22.64 -10.70
N THR A 135 -7.37 -21.79 -11.41
CA THR A 135 -7.11 -21.95 -12.84
C THR A 135 -5.99 -22.97 -13.07
N MET A 136 -6.31 -23.99 -13.85
CA MET A 136 -5.47 -25.14 -14.16
C MET A 136 -5.04 -25.13 -15.62
N VAL A 137 -3.75 -25.31 -15.87
CA VAL A 137 -3.14 -25.21 -17.20
C VAL A 137 -2.42 -26.50 -17.61
N PRO A 138 -2.42 -26.87 -18.91
CA PRO A 138 -1.59 -27.97 -19.41
C PRO A 138 -0.11 -27.71 -19.15
N PHE A 139 0.49 -28.51 -18.26
CA PHE A 139 1.77 -28.17 -17.63
C PHE A 139 2.91 -27.93 -18.62
N ARG A 140 2.98 -28.72 -19.69
CA ARG A 140 4.13 -28.69 -20.61
C ARG A 140 4.14 -27.40 -21.42
N ALA A 141 3.04 -27.11 -22.12
CA ALA A 141 2.93 -25.91 -22.92
C ALA A 141 3.04 -24.64 -22.06
N PHE A 142 2.52 -24.68 -20.83
CA PHE A 142 2.71 -23.60 -19.86
C PHE A 142 4.19 -23.40 -19.50
N LEU A 143 4.85 -24.41 -18.94
CA LEU A 143 6.22 -24.30 -18.42
C LEU A 143 7.25 -24.07 -19.54
N GLU A 144 7.08 -24.69 -20.71
CA GLU A 144 7.91 -24.41 -21.90
C GLU A 144 7.64 -23.00 -22.43
N GLY A 145 6.40 -22.50 -22.36
CA GLY A 145 6.05 -21.12 -22.70
C GLY A 145 6.74 -20.09 -21.80
N LEU A 146 7.00 -20.45 -20.54
CA LEU A 146 7.83 -19.67 -19.61
C LEU A 146 9.34 -19.78 -19.91
N GLY A 147 9.75 -20.57 -20.90
CA GLY A 147 11.15 -20.81 -21.25
C GLY A 147 11.84 -21.88 -20.42
N ALA A 148 11.10 -22.69 -19.66
CA ALA A 148 11.69 -23.73 -18.83
C ALA A 148 11.97 -25.04 -19.61
N GLU A 149 13.08 -25.70 -19.29
CA GLU A 149 13.32 -27.08 -19.69
C GLU A 149 12.50 -28.02 -18.79
N VAL A 150 11.60 -28.80 -19.40
CA VAL A 150 10.64 -29.63 -18.68
C VAL A 150 11.01 -31.11 -18.73
N ALA A 151 11.13 -31.74 -17.56
CA ALA A 151 11.26 -33.17 -17.39
C ALA A 151 10.01 -33.76 -16.71
N PHE A 152 9.49 -34.87 -17.26
CA PHE A 152 8.33 -35.57 -16.71
C PHE A 152 8.56 -37.09 -16.72
N ASP A 153 8.39 -37.73 -15.56
CA ASP A 153 8.60 -39.18 -15.38
C ASP A 153 7.31 -40.01 -15.31
N GLY A 154 6.15 -39.38 -15.51
CA GLY A 154 4.83 -39.99 -15.35
C GLY A 154 4.16 -39.69 -14.01
N SER A 155 4.91 -39.21 -13.01
CA SER A 155 4.40 -38.85 -11.68
C SER A 155 4.99 -37.56 -11.13
N ARG A 156 6.19 -37.17 -11.57
CA ARG A 156 6.90 -35.98 -11.16
C ARG A 156 7.14 -35.08 -12.36
N ILE A 157 6.89 -33.80 -12.17
CA ILE A 157 7.19 -32.73 -13.11
C ILE A 157 8.36 -31.95 -12.51
N ALA A 158 9.40 -31.71 -13.30
CA ALA A 158 10.47 -30.79 -12.96
C ALA A 158 10.61 -29.79 -14.10
N ALA A 159 10.74 -28.51 -13.79
CA ALA A 159 10.99 -27.46 -14.75
C ALA A 159 12.12 -26.56 -14.24
N ALA A 160 13.06 -26.21 -15.12
CA ALA A 160 14.20 -25.36 -14.80
C ALA A 160 14.38 -24.27 -15.86
N LEU A 161 14.57 -23.03 -15.42
CA LEU A 161 14.89 -21.88 -16.26
C LEU A 161 16.42 -21.77 -16.45
N GLU A 162 16.85 -21.03 -17.49
CA GLU A 162 18.28 -20.83 -17.78
C GLU A 162 19.04 -20.11 -16.64
N ASN A 163 18.34 -19.29 -15.85
CA ASN A 163 18.90 -18.58 -14.71
C ASN A 163 19.17 -19.48 -13.49
N GLY A 164 18.74 -20.75 -13.53
CA GLY A 164 18.90 -21.74 -12.46
C GLY A 164 17.70 -21.86 -11.53
N ASP A 165 16.68 -21.01 -11.68
CA ASP A 165 15.43 -21.16 -10.94
C ASP A 165 14.69 -22.40 -11.43
N SER A 166 14.06 -23.13 -10.51
CA SER A 166 13.38 -24.37 -10.86
C SER A 166 12.24 -24.70 -9.92
N LEU A 167 11.31 -25.50 -10.43
CA LEU A 167 10.23 -26.06 -9.65
C LEU A 167 10.12 -27.58 -9.81
N LYS A 168 9.60 -28.24 -8.79
CA LYS A 168 9.28 -29.68 -8.81
C LYS A 168 7.91 -29.91 -8.19
N LEU A 169 7.10 -30.65 -8.93
CA LEU A 169 5.73 -31.00 -8.59
C LEU A 169 5.57 -32.52 -8.61
N VAL A 170 4.63 -33.04 -7.81
CA VAL A 170 4.23 -34.44 -7.83
C VAL A 170 2.73 -34.52 -8.06
N LEU A 171 2.29 -35.40 -8.95
CA LEU A 171 0.87 -35.63 -9.20
C LEU A 171 0.16 -36.06 -7.92
N GLY A 172 -0.97 -35.42 -7.61
CA GLY A 172 -1.76 -35.70 -6.42
C GLY A 172 -1.20 -35.14 -5.11
N ALA A 173 -0.09 -34.39 -5.13
CA ALA A 173 0.43 -33.66 -3.97
C ALA A 173 0.21 -32.16 -4.15
N THR A 174 -0.09 -31.45 -3.06
CA THR A 174 -0.23 -29.99 -3.06
C THR A 174 1.11 -29.28 -2.80
N GLU A 175 2.15 -30.01 -2.42
CA GLU A 175 3.49 -29.46 -2.21
C GLU A 175 4.23 -29.17 -3.53
N LEU A 176 4.81 -27.98 -3.61
CA LEU A 176 5.70 -27.51 -4.67
C LEU A 176 7.08 -27.22 -4.09
N THR A 177 8.12 -27.86 -4.63
CA THR A 177 9.50 -27.48 -4.28
C THR A 177 10.00 -26.44 -5.27
N VAL A 178 10.44 -25.29 -4.78
CA VAL A 178 10.97 -24.19 -5.56
C VAL A 178 12.44 -23.99 -5.25
N THR A 179 13.25 -23.68 -6.26
CA THR A 179 14.60 -23.16 -6.11
C THR A 179 14.64 -21.79 -6.76
N GLN A 180 14.91 -20.74 -5.98
CA GLN A 180 15.06 -19.37 -6.47
C GLN A 180 16.35 -18.78 -5.93
N GLY A 181 17.21 -18.25 -6.80
CA GLY A 181 18.48 -17.63 -6.38
C GLY A 181 19.38 -18.57 -5.55
N GLY A 182 19.27 -19.89 -5.76
CA GLY A 182 19.99 -20.93 -5.01
C GLY A 182 19.38 -21.32 -3.66
N ARG A 183 18.29 -20.67 -3.21
CA ARG A 183 17.52 -21.06 -2.02
C ARG A 183 16.44 -22.05 -2.41
N ILE A 184 16.30 -23.13 -1.64
CA ILE A 184 15.26 -24.13 -1.83
C ILE A 184 14.16 -23.90 -0.79
N THR A 185 12.92 -23.83 -1.24
CA THR A 185 11.71 -23.71 -0.40
C THR A 185 10.66 -24.73 -0.83
N THR A 186 9.76 -25.07 0.08
CA THR A 186 8.57 -25.87 -0.21
C THR A 186 7.35 -25.00 0.08
N LEU A 187 6.43 -24.92 -0.87
CA LEU A 187 5.21 -24.13 -0.81
C LEU A 187 4.01 -25.06 -0.96
N ASP A 188 2.91 -24.72 -0.30
CA ASP A 188 1.60 -25.34 -0.59
C ASP A 188 0.94 -24.60 -1.76
N MET A 189 0.45 -25.34 -2.74
CA MET A 189 -0.24 -24.80 -3.91
C MET A 189 -1.76 -24.67 -3.71
N GLY A 190 -2.32 -25.24 -2.64
CA GLY A 190 -3.77 -25.33 -2.41
C GLY A 190 -4.51 -26.33 -3.31
N ALA A 191 -4.00 -26.59 -4.52
CA ALA A 191 -4.57 -27.58 -5.45
C ALA A 191 -3.49 -28.50 -6.04
N ALA A 192 -3.80 -29.80 -6.10
CA ALA A 192 -2.85 -30.80 -6.59
C ALA A 192 -2.86 -30.91 -8.13
N PRO A 193 -1.70 -31.10 -8.78
CA PRO A 193 -1.63 -31.47 -10.18
C PRO A 193 -2.36 -32.79 -10.45
N PHE A 194 -3.12 -32.84 -11.56
CA PHE A 194 -3.93 -34.00 -11.90
C PHE A 194 -3.91 -34.33 -13.40
N VAL A 195 -4.42 -35.51 -13.74
CA VAL A 195 -4.56 -35.96 -15.13
C VAL A 195 -6.04 -36.00 -15.51
N ARG A 196 -6.41 -35.34 -16.62
CA ARG A 196 -7.74 -35.40 -17.22
C ARG A 196 -7.63 -35.51 -18.72
N ASP A 197 -8.40 -36.43 -19.31
CA ASP A 197 -8.44 -36.69 -20.75
C ASP A 197 -7.06 -36.92 -21.40
N GLY A 198 -6.12 -37.50 -20.63
CA GLY A 198 -4.76 -37.76 -21.10
C GLY A 198 -3.80 -36.56 -21.01
N HIS A 199 -4.26 -35.42 -20.49
CA HIS A 199 -3.46 -34.23 -20.25
C HIS A 199 -3.20 -34.02 -18.76
N THR A 200 -2.00 -33.57 -18.43
CA THR A 200 -1.61 -33.24 -17.05
C THR A 200 -1.77 -31.74 -16.82
N TYR A 201 -2.47 -31.39 -15.77
CA TYR A 201 -2.79 -30.01 -15.39
C TYR A 201 -2.07 -29.64 -14.09
N ILE A 202 -1.64 -28.39 -14.00
CA ILE A 202 -1.04 -27.80 -12.79
C ILE A 202 -1.71 -26.47 -12.47
N PRO A 203 -1.71 -26.02 -11.20
CA PRO A 203 -2.22 -24.70 -10.82
C PRO A 203 -1.36 -23.60 -11.45
N VAL A 204 -1.98 -22.70 -12.21
CA VAL A 204 -1.25 -21.65 -12.94
C VAL A 204 -0.54 -20.68 -12.00
N ARG A 205 -1.23 -20.24 -10.94
CA ARG A 205 -0.73 -19.24 -9.98
C ARG A 205 0.50 -19.76 -9.24
N ALA A 206 0.39 -20.92 -8.61
CA ALA A 206 1.50 -21.50 -7.85
C ALA A 206 2.73 -21.77 -8.72
N ALA A 207 2.54 -22.26 -9.96
CA ALA A 207 3.65 -22.50 -10.87
C ALA A 207 4.28 -21.21 -11.42
N ALA A 208 3.48 -20.16 -11.62
CA ALA A 208 3.93 -18.84 -12.09
C ALA A 208 4.73 -18.10 -11.00
N GLU A 209 4.17 -17.97 -9.80
CA GLU A 209 4.77 -17.28 -8.65
C GLU A 209 6.06 -18.00 -8.21
N ALA A 210 6.09 -19.34 -8.28
CA ALA A 210 7.31 -20.12 -8.07
C ALA A 210 8.44 -19.81 -9.06
N LEU A 211 8.14 -19.22 -10.22
CA LEU A 211 9.11 -18.80 -11.22
C LEU A 211 9.28 -17.28 -11.27
N GLY A 212 8.80 -16.56 -10.25
CA GLY A 212 8.99 -15.11 -10.09
C GLY A 212 8.06 -14.27 -10.97
N LEU A 213 6.87 -14.78 -11.30
CA LEU A 213 5.84 -14.05 -12.03
C LEU A 213 4.69 -13.68 -11.12
N ASP A 214 4.17 -12.47 -11.28
CA ASP A 214 2.93 -12.05 -10.64
C ASP A 214 1.72 -12.48 -11.47
N VAL A 215 0.62 -12.82 -10.79
CA VAL A 215 -0.60 -13.30 -11.42
C VAL A 215 -1.80 -12.44 -11.05
N TYR A 216 -2.33 -11.76 -12.06
CA TYR A 216 -3.60 -11.04 -12.00
C TYR A 216 -4.71 -11.85 -12.69
N TRP A 217 -5.90 -11.93 -12.09
CA TRP A 217 -7.07 -12.55 -12.70
C TRP A 217 -8.00 -11.46 -13.20
N ASP A 218 -8.30 -11.48 -14.49
CA ASP A 218 -9.33 -10.66 -15.11
C ASP A 218 -10.61 -11.49 -15.21
N ASP A 219 -11.61 -11.11 -14.42
CA ASP A 219 -12.91 -11.80 -14.38
C ASP A 219 -13.76 -11.52 -15.62
N THR A 220 -13.64 -10.31 -16.19
CA THR A 220 -14.42 -9.92 -17.38
C THR A 220 -14.01 -10.74 -18.60
N TYR A 221 -12.70 -10.97 -18.77
CA TYR A 221 -12.17 -11.73 -19.90
C TYR A 221 -11.81 -13.19 -19.56
N GLU A 222 -12.05 -13.63 -18.33
CA GLU A 222 -11.66 -14.94 -17.81
C GLU A 222 -10.18 -15.27 -18.13
N ALA A 223 -9.29 -14.34 -17.79
CA ALA A 223 -7.89 -14.41 -18.17
C ALA A 223 -6.95 -14.33 -16.96
N ALA A 224 -6.01 -15.28 -16.88
CA ALA A 224 -4.88 -15.18 -15.98
C ALA A 224 -3.73 -14.44 -16.67
N HIS A 225 -3.40 -13.25 -16.19
CA HIS A 225 -2.29 -12.44 -16.68
C HIS A 225 -1.04 -12.66 -15.84
N LEU A 226 -0.01 -13.25 -16.44
CA LEU A 226 1.30 -13.48 -15.83
C LEU A 226 2.26 -12.39 -16.26
N THR A 227 2.80 -11.64 -15.30
CA THR A 227 3.70 -10.52 -15.55
C THR A 227 5.04 -10.74 -14.87
N ASN A 228 6.13 -10.64 -15.63
CA ASN A 228 7.48 -10.53 -15.08
C ASN A 228 7.85 -9.05 -14.94
N TYR A 229 7.61 -8.46 -13.76
CA TYR A 229 7.91 -7.04 -13.57
C TYR A 229 9.41 -6.72 -13.69
N ALA A 230 10.30 -7.63 -13.31
CA ALA A 230 11.74 -7.43 -13.52
C ALA A 230 12.12 -7.36 -15.01
N ALA A 231 11.52 -8.22 -15.84
CA ALA A 231 11.71 -8.17 -17.29
C ALA A 231 11.04 -6.93 -17.93
N LEU A 232 9.89 -6.50 -17.40
CA LEU A 232 9.20 -5.27 -17.83
C LEU A 232 10.05 -4.03 -17.54
N THR A 233 10.57 -3.93 -16.32
CA THR A 233 11.53 -2.90 -15.92
C THR A 233 12.74 -2.91 -16.85
N ALA A 234 13.35 -4.08 -17.10
CA ALA A 234 14.50 -4.19 -17.99
C ALA A 234 14.19 -3.78 -19.44
N GLU A 235 13.01 -4.14 -19.96
CA GLU A 235 12.55 -3.74 -21.29
C GLU A 235 12.38 -2.21 -21.37
N LEU A 236 11.78 -1.58 -20.36
CA LEU A 236 11.67 -0.13 -20.28
C LEU A 236 13.06 0.53 -20.17
N ASP A 237 13.91 0.03 -19.27
CA ASP A 237 15.25 0.58 -19.05
C ASP A 237 16.15 0.49 -20.27
N SER A 238 15.97 -0.54 -21.10
CA SER A 238 16.67 -0.66 -22.39
C SER A 238 16.40 0.50 -23.34
N ARG A 239 15.29 1.23 -23.14
CA ARG A 239 14.85 2.38 -23.94
C ARG A 239 15.31 3.71 -23.33
N PHE A 240 15.76 3.71 -22.07
CA PHE A 240 16.12 4.89 -21.28
C PHE A 240 17.59 4.88 -20.83
N THR A 241 18.48 4.15 -21.51
CA THR A 241 19.89 3.99 -21.08
C THR A 241 20.60 5.32 -20.79
N ALA A 242 20.42 6.32 -21.66
CA ALA A 242 21.01 7.64 -21.52
C ALA A 242 20.40 8.40 -20.34
N ALA A 243 19.07 8.43 -20.26
CA ALA A 243 18.34 9.09 -19.18
C ALA A 243 18.65 8.45 -17.82
N ASN A 244 18.69 7.11 -17.74
CA ASN A 244 19.09 6.35 -16.56
C ASN A 244 20.54 6.62 -16.13
N GLY A 245 21.46 6.78 -17.09
CA GLY A 245 22.84 7.18 -16.79
C GLY A 245 22.94 8.58 -16.18
N ILE A 246 22.11 9.52 -16.66
CA ILE A 246 22.01 10.87 -16.09
C ILE A 246 21.32 10.83 -14.72
N TRP A 247 20.22 10.08 -14.59
CA TRP A 247 19.46 9.88 -13.36
C TRP A 247 20.33 9.33 -12.22
N ALA A 248 21.08 8.26 -12.50
CA ALA A 248 22.03 7.70 -11.56
C ALA A 248 23.09 8.73 -11.13
N ALA A 249 23.62 9.51 -12.09
CA ALA A 249 24.59 10.54 -11.79
C ALA A 249 24.02 11.71 -10.95
N ILE A 250 22.75 12.07 -11.15
CA ILE A 250 22.03 13.06 -10.31
C ILE A 250 21.88 12.50 -8.90
N ARG A 251 21.39 11.26 -8.75
CA ARG A 251 21.25 10.58 -7.44
C ARG A 251 22.58 10.51 -6.69
N ASP A 252 23.67 10.31 -7.41
CA ASP A 252 25.02 10.18 -6.87
C ASP A 252 25.77 11.53 -6.76
N THR A 253 25.10 12.68 -7.01
CA THR A 253 25.71 14.02 -6.82
C THR A 253 26.09 14.29 -5.37
N ILE A 254 25.50 13.54 -4.43
CA ILE A 254 25.76 13.65 -3.00
C ILE A 254 26.85 12.64 -2.66
N PRO A 255 28.07 13.10 -2.31
CA PRO A 255 29.17 12.18 -2.08
C PRO A 255 28.92 11.32 -0.84
N ARG A 256 29.18 10.02 -0.92
CA ARG A 256 28.98 9.04 0.17
C ARG A 256 30.27 8.29 0.49
N GLU A 257 31.35 9.03 0.69
CA GLU A 257 32.63 8.40 1.05
C GLU A 257 32.61 8.00 2.53
N ALA A 258 32.91 6.73 2.82
CA ALA A 258 33.03 6.24 4.19
C ALA A 258 34.07 7.06 4.99
N GLY A 259 33.73 7.43 6.24
CA GLY A 259 34.60 8.21 7.12
C GLY A 259 34.53 9.73 6.92
N LYS A 260 33.79 10.22 5.92
CA LYS A 260 33.57 11.66 5.69
C LYS A 260 32.20 12.11 6.22
N GLY A 261 32.13 13.38 6.60
CA GLY A 261 30.88 14.06 6.97
C GLY A 261 30.46 15.07 5.91
N TYR A 262 29.16 15.35 5.82
CA TYR A 262 28.60 16.31 4.86
C TYR A 262 27.56 17.20 5.52
N GLU A 263 27.64 18.50 5.22
CA GLU A 263 26.61 19.48 5.50
C GLU A 263 25.79 19.70 4.23
N SER A 264 24.47 19.66 4.35
CA SER A 264 23.54 19.72 3.24
C SER A 264 22.46 20.76 3.53
N THR A 265 22.13 21.57 2.54
CA THR A 265 21.02 22.52 2.57
C THR A 265 20.13 22.26 1.38
N ALA A 266 18.83 22.12 1.60
CA ALA A 266 17.85 22.07 0.54
C ALA A 266 16.78 23.12 0.79
N SER A 267 16.26 23.75 -0.25
CA SER A 267 15.11 24.62 -0.17
C SER A 267 14.16 24.30 -1.32
N MET A 268 12.89 24.16 -1.00
CA MET A 268 11.79 24.05 -1.96
C MET A 268 10.87 25.25 -1.79
N ARG A 269 10.45 25.84 -2.90
CA ARG A 269 9.33 26.78 -2.94
C ARG A 269 8.36 26.33 -4.01
N LEU A 270 7.15 26.03 -3.60
CA LEU A 270 6.02 25.77 -4.49
C LEU A 270 5.04 26.93 -4.32
N SER A 271 4.68 27.61 -5.39
CA SER A 271 3.65 28.65 -5.36
C SER A 271 2.64 28.49 -6.48
N ALA A 272 1.42 28.87 -6.18
CA ALA A 272 0.30 28.80 -7.10
C ALA A 272 -0.57 30.05 -7.00
N THR A 273 -0.74 30.73 -8.12
CA THR A 273 -1.62 31.88 -8.29
C THR A 273 -2.84 31.47 -9.10
N LEU A 274 -4.05 31.69 -8.59
CA LEU A 274 -5.28 31.44 -9.35
C LEU A 274 -5.79 32.74 -9.99
N TYR A 275 -6.26 32.64 -11.23
CA TYR A 275 -6.79 33.81 -11.97
C TYR A 275 -8.33 33.91 -11.85
N GLY A 276 -8.80 34.88 -11.07
CA GLY A 276 -10.21 35.22 -10.80
C GLY A 276 -10.70 36.52 -11.48
N GLU A 277 -11.92 36.98 -11.11
CA GLU A 277 -12.46 38.30 -11.55
C GLU A 277 -11.95 39.48 -10.71
N GLU A 278 -11.50 39.24 -9.48
CA GLU A 278 -10.69 40.15 -8.66
C GLU A 278 -9.27 39.54 -8.48
N GLU A 279 -8.24 40.36 -8.28
CA GLU A 279 -6.81 40.06 -8.51
C GLU A 279 -6.22 38.80 -7.81
N HIS A 280 -5.57 37.91 -8.58
CA HIS A 280 -4.30 37.20 -8.32
C HIS A 280 -4.01 36.68 -6.88
N ASP A 281 -4.94 35.95 -6.26
CA ASP A 281 -4.65 35.27 -5.00
C ASP A 281 -3.61 34.15 -5.20
N THR A 282 -2.55 34.19 -4.38
CA THR A 282 -1.42 33.25 -4.45
C THR A 282 -1.28 32.51 -3.14
N ALA A 283 -1.23 31.17 -3.20
CA ALA A 283 -0.78 30.33 -2.11
C ALA A 283 0.66 29.86 -2.36
N SER A 284 1.45 29.67 -1.31
CA SER A 284 2.80 29.14 -1.41
C SER A 284 3.18 28.27 -0.21
N LEU A 285 3.95 27.24 -0.50
CA LEU A 285 4.63 26.37 0.45
C LEU A 285 6.14 26.59 0.28
N THR A 286 6.81 26.94 1.37
CA THR A 286 8.26 27.01 1.43
C THR A 286 8.75 25.98 2.42
N MET A 287 9.74 25.18 2.02
CA MET A 287 10.41 24.22 2.89
C MET A 287 11.91 24.45 2.82
N GLU A 288 12.55 24.59 3.97
CA GLU A 288 14.00 24.66 4.11
C GLU A 288 14.48 23.48 4.96
N VAL A 289 15.52 22.80 4.50
CA VAL A 289 16.13 21.69 5.23
C VAL A 289 17.62 21.94 5.37
N LYS A 290 18.13 21.77 6.60
CA LYS A 290 19.56 21.76 6.92
C LYS A 290 19.90 20.42 7.54
N GLN A 291 20.92 19.77 7.02
CA GLN A 291 21.31 18.45 7.50
C GLN A 291 22.82 18.36 7.69
N LEU A 292 23.22 17.72 8.77
CA LEU A 292 24.59 17.28 9.01
C LEU A 292 24.61 15.75 9.07
N THR A 293 25.44 15.12 8.25
CA THR A 293 25.55 13.66 8.14
C THR A 293 26.98 13.22 8.39
N ARG A 294 27.17 12.04 9.01
CA ARG A 294 28.47 11.38 9.12
C ARG A 294 28.30 9.89 9.40
N ASP A 295 28.97 9.06 8.61
CA ASP A 295 28.99 7.60 8.77
C ASP A 295 27.57 6.95 8.82
N GLY A 296 26.57 7.63 8.24
CA GLY A 296 25.17 7.22 8.18
C GLY A 296 24.28 7.81 9.29
N SER A 297 24.85 8.29 10.39
CA SER A 297 24.10 9.06 11.39
C SER A 297 23.89 10.50 10.93
N TYR A 298 22.81 11.14 11.37
CA TYR A 298 22.52 12.51 10.96
C TYR A 298 21.71 13.33 11.98
N ARG A 299 21.81 14.65 11.82
CA ARG A 299 20.90 15.64 12.40
C ARG A 299 20.30 16.43 11.25
N MET A 300 18.99 16.58 11.25
CA MET A 300 18.22 17.37 10.30
C MET A 300 17.41 18.42 11.06
N GLU A 301 17.39 19.63 10.53
CA GLU A 301 16.46 20.69 10.90
C GLU A 301 15.65 21.01 9.65
N GLN A 302 14.33 20.97 9.78
CA GLN A 302 13.40 21.28 8.71
C GLN A 302 12.48 22.41 9.18
N GLU A 303 12.32 23.41 8.32
CA GLU A 303 11.40 24.52 8.49
C GLU A 303 10.44 24.53 7.31
N GLN A 304 9.16 24.57 7.59
CA GLN A 304 8.07 24.59 6.64
C GLN A 304 7.16 25.77 6.95
N GLN A 305 6.90 26.58 5.93
CA GLN A 305 6.03 27.74 6.01
C GLN A 305 4.99 27.65 4.92
N VAL A 306 3.74 27.90 5.28
CA VAL A 306 2.62 27.90 4.34
C VAL A 306 1.96 29.28 4.39
N ASP A 307 1.91 29.95 3.25
CA ASP A 307 1.18 31.20 3.06
C ASP A 307 0.04 30.93 2.08
N LEU A 308 -1.19 30.90 2.57
CA LEU A 308 -2.37 30.64 1.73
C LEU A 308 -2.92 31.90 1.05
N GLY A 309 -2.39 33.09 1.36
CA GLY A 309 -2.93 34.36 0.86
C GLY A 309 -4.45 34.49 1.04
N GLY A 310 -5.15 35.06 0.06
CA GLY A 310 -6.62 35.11 0.02
C GLY A 310 -7.29 33.76 -0.25
N LEU A 311 -6.53 32.71 -0.58
CA LEU A 311 -7.08 31.38 -0.84
C LEU A 311 -7.44 30.62 0.44
N GLY A 312 -6.89 31.01 1.60
CA GLY A 312 -7.23 30.43 2.90
C GLY A 312 -8.74 30.48 3.17
N ASP A 313 -9.35 31.65 2.93
CA ASP A 313 -10.77 31.89 3.14
C ASP A 313 -11.69 31.25 2.07
N THR A 314 -11.14 30.65 1.01
CA THR A 314 -11.92 30.10 -0.10
C THR A 314 -11.73 28.61 -0.31
N LEU A 315 -10.50 28.14 -0.52
CA LEU A 315 -10.17 26.74 -0.77
C LEU A 315 -9.97 25.93 0.51
N PHE A 316 -9.58 26.60 1.59
CA PHE A 316 -9.28 25.99 2.88
C PHE A 316 -10.24 26.44 3.98
N ALA A 317 -11.39 26.99 3.62
CA ALA A 317 -12.40 27.47 4.58
C ALA A 317 -12.97 26.36 5.51
N GLY A 318 -12.82 25.09 5.11
CA GLY A 318 -13.17 23.93 5.92
C GLY A 318 -12.14 23.57 6.99
N LEU A 319 -10.94 24.16 6.94
CA LEU A 319 -9.93 23.99 7.99
C LEU A 319 -10.06 25.10 9.02
N SER A 320 -10.09 24.71 10.28
CA SER A 320 -10.01 25.62 11.42
C SER A 320 -8.67 26.38 11.41
N PRO A 321 -8.59 27.56 12.07
CA PRO A 321 -7.32 28.26 12.25
C PRO A 321 -6.26 27.41 12.94
N GLU A 322 -6.67 26.45 13.77
CA GLU A 322 -5.77 25.49 14.42
C GLU A 322 -5.20 24.51 13.38
N GLU A 323 -6.04 23.88 12.54
CA GLU A 323 -5.59 23.00 11.44
C GLU A 323 -4.74 23.73 10.40
N LEU A 324 -5.01 25.01 10.14
CA LEU A 324 -4.18 25.84 9.26
C LEU A 324 -2.81 26.17 9.86
N ALA A 325 -2.76 26.45 11.16
CA ALA A 325 -1.50 26.66 11.86
C ALA A 325 -0.64 25.38 11.88
N GLN A 326 -1.26 24.20 11.79
CA GLN A 326 -0.52 22.92 11.73
C GLN A 326 0.25 22.71 10.43
N LEU A 327 -0.08 23.46 9.36
CA LEU A 327 0.66 23.42 8.10
C LEU A 327 2.02 24.13 8.20
N GLU A 328 2.20 25.01 9.18
CA GLU A 328 3.51 25.55 9.54
C GLU A 328 4.21 24.55 10.47
N ASN A 329 5.46 24.20 10.14
CA ASN A 329 6.16 23.18 10.89
C ASN A 329 7.64 23.52 11.06
N HIS A 330 8.15 23.44 12.28
CA HIS A 330 9.59 23.47 12.54
C HIS A 330 9.98 22.21 13.29
N SER A 331 10.63 21.30 12.58
CA SER A 331 11.01 20.00 13.13
C SER A 331 12.52 19.83 13.21
N VAL A 332 12.94 19.09 14.24
CA VAL A 332 14.32 18.61 14.38
C VAL A 332 14.28 17.10 14.42
N THR A 333 15.07 16.46 13.57
CA THR A 333 15.21 15.01 13.50
C THR A 333 16.65 14.61 13.76
N LEU A 334 16.87 13.68 14.68
CA LEU A 334 18.17 13.10 14.99
C LEU A 334 18.09 11.61 14.69
N TYR A 335 19.08 11.08 13.98
CA TYR A 335 19.16 9.65 13.72
C TYR A 335 20.54 9.15 14.09
N ASP A 336 20.55 8.13 14.94
CA ASP A 336 21.75 7.39 15.29
C ASP A 336 21.74 6.01 14.63
N ARG A 337 22.61 5.81 13.64
CA ARG A 337 22.72 4.54 12.92
C ARG A 337 23.21 3.40 13.81
N GLU A 338 24.05 3.68 14.81
CA GLU A 338 24.60 2.62 15.68
C GLU A 338 23.52 2.00 16.56
N SER A 339 22.63 2.84 17.11
CA SER A 339 21.49 2.36 17.91
C SER A 339 20.22 2.08 17.10
N GLY A 340 20.10 2.54 15.85
CA GLY A 340 18.86 2.46 15.07
C GLY A 340 17.76 3.42 15.53
N THR A 341 18.10 4.40 16.38
CA THR A 341 17.11 5.26 17.01
C THR A 341 16.88 6.54 16.21
N LEU A 342 15.62 6.82 15.89
CA LEU A 342 15.16 8.11 15.36
C LEU A 342 14.53 8.93 16.49
N TYR A 343 14.96 10.17 16.63
CA TYR A 343 14.36 11.17 17.52
C TYR A 343 13.79 12.30 16.68
N GLN A 344 12.58 12.71 16.98
CA GLN A 344 11.84 13.73 16.25
C GLN A 344 11.24 14.72 17.24
N LYS A 345 11.36 16.02 16.98
CA LYS A 345 10.78 17.09 17.80
C LYS A 345 10.12 18.11 16.90
N GLY A 346 9.02 18.69 17.37
CA GLY A 346 8.22 19.60 16.56
C GLY A 346 7.71 18.90 15.31
N VAL A 347 7.39 17.60 15.41
CA VAL A 347 6.66 16.89 14.36
C VAL A 347 5.23 16.81 14.84
N GLN A 348 4.28 17.17 13.97
CA GLN A 348 2.85 17.09 14.20
C GLN A 348 2.46 15.61 14.35
N LEU A 349 2.63 15.07 15.55
CA LEU A 349 2.22 13.73 15.95
C LEU A 349 1.11 13.88 16.98
N TYR A 350 0.04 13.12 16.78
CA TYR A 350 -1.11 13.10 17.68
C TYR A 350 -0.94 12.00 18.70
N SER A 351 -1.33 12.29 19.94
CA SER A 351 -1.57 11.27 20.95
C SER A 351 -2.82 10.44 20.59
N LEU A 352 -2.95 9.25 21.18
CA LEU A 352 -4.17 8.44 21.07
C LEU A 352 -5.47 9.17 21.48
N GLU A 353 -5.36 10.21 22.31
CA GLU A 353 -6.50 11.02 22.75
C GLU A 353 -6.88 12.12 21.73
N GLY A 354 -6.18 12.18 20.58
CA GLY A 354 -6.42 13.16 19.52
C GLY A 354 -5.80 14.54 19.79
N GLU A 355 -5.07 14.70 20.89
CA GLU A 355 -4.39 15.95 21.22
C GLU A 355 -2.98 16.00 20.60
N PRO A 356 -2.55 17.14 20.04
CA PRO A 356 -1.21 17.31 19.50
C PRO A 356 -0.16 17.23 20.61
N LEU A 357 0.97 16.57 20.33
CA LEU A 357 2.09 16.55 21.26
C LEU A 357 2.66 17.97 21.47
N PRO A 358 3.12 18.31 22.68
CA PRO A 358 3.79 19.59 22.90
C PRO A 358 5.04 19.74 22.03
N ASP A 359 5.25 20.93 21.45
CA ASP A 359 6.40 21.25 20.58
C ASP A 359 7.77 21.00 21.24
N ASP A 360 7.82 21.00 22.58
CA ASP A 360 9.05 20.82 23.34
C ASP A 360 9.40 19.35 23.65
N VAL A 361 8.51 18.41 23.31
CA VAL A 361 8.69 16.97 23.51
C VAL A 361 9.39 16.33 22.31
N TRP A 362 10.37 15.47 22.60
CA TRP A 362 10.93 14.56 21.58
C TRP A 362 10.12 13.28 21.53
N VAL A 363 9.84 12.79 20.33
CA VAL A 363 9.36 11.43 20.09
C VAL A 363 10.52 10.59 19.60
N SER A 364 10.65 9.39 20.16
CA SER A 364 11.65 8.41 19.75
C SER A 364 10.98 7.17 19.16
N THR A 365 11.60 6.59 18.14
CA THR A 365 11.16 5.33 17.53
C THR A 365 12.37 4.55 17.01
N GLN A 366 12.26 3.23 17.01
CA GLN A 366 13.28 2.35 16.42
C GLN A 366 13.01 2.17 14.94
N VAL A 367 14.03 2.40 14.14
CA VAL A 367 13.97 2.29 12.69
C VAL A 367 15.19 1.53 12.19
N GLY A 368 15.03 0.83 11.08
CA GLY A 368 16.16 0.24 10.36
C GLY A 368 17.12 1.30 9.81
N GLU A 369 17.92 0.93 8.83
CA GLU A 369 18.74 1.92 8.11
C GLU A 369 17.82 2.91 7.38
N LEU A 370 17.77 4.15 7.87
CA LEU A 370 17.06 5.23 7.18
C LEU A 370 18.01 5.99 6.26
N PRO A 371 17.58 6.25 5.02
CA PRO A 371 18.41 6.97 4.09
C PRO A 371 18.23 8.49 4.38
N ALA A 372 19.35 9.20 4.57
CA ALA A 372 19.37 10.65 4.91
C ALA A 372 18.70 11.50 3.81
N VAL A 373 17.99 12.61 4.13
CA VAL A 373 17.27 13.56 3.20
C VAL A 373 17.87 13.75 1.80
N ASN A 374 19.19 13.72 1.71
CA ASN A 374 19.99 13.54 0.49
C ASN A 374 19.65 12.28 -0.37
N THR A 375 18.62 11.54 0.02
CA THR A 375 18.08 10.37 -0.63
C THR A 375 16.57 10.50 -0.54
N LEU A 376 15.97 11.35 -1.35
CA LEU A 376 14.64 10.96 -1.84
C LEU A 376 14.80 9.50 -2.30
N PRO A 377 14.04 8.54 -1.76
CA PRO A 377 14.07 7.17 -2.23
C PRO A 377 13.48 7.17 -3.64
N LEU A 378 14.28 7.66 -4.58
CA LEU A 378 13.97 7.67 -5.99
C LEU A 378 14.33 6.29 -6.51
N PRO A 379 13.46 5.68 -7.33
CA PRO A 379 13.76 4.41 -7.97
C PRO A 379 15.12 4.43 -8.64
N GLY A 380 15.75 3.26 -8.71
CA GLY A 380 17.08 3.07 -9.27
C GLY A 380 17.17 3.54 -10.73
N THR A 381 16.06 3.40 -11.47
CA THR A 381 15.91 3.73 -12.88
C THR A 381 14.53 4.30 -13.21
N LEU A 382 14.38 4.88 -14.40
CA LEU A 382 13.07 5.32 -14.92
C LEU A 382 12.13 4.13 -15.20
N GLY A 383 12.66 2.96 -15.58
CA GLY A 383 11.86 1.76 -15.75
C GLY A 383 11.23 1.29 -14.44
N GLU A 384 12.00 1.28 -13.35
CA GLU A 384 11.47 0.97 -12.01
C GLU A 384 10.38 1.98 -11.62
N LEU A 385 10.62 3.28 -11.82
CA LEU A 385 9.61 4.31 -11.53
C LEU A 385 8.30 4.10 -12.29
N LEU A 386 8.37 3.76 -13.58
CA LEU A 386 7.19 3.53 -14.41
C LEU A 386 6.44 2.25 -14.01
N VAL A 387 7.18 1.20 -13.63
CA VAL A 387 6.58 -0.04 -13.14
C VAL A 387 5.93 0.17 -11.77
N GLU A 388 6.56 0.88 -10.85
CA GLU A 388 5.93 1.20 -9.56
C GLU A 388 4.67 2.05 -9.73
N ALA A 389 4.69 3.03 -10.64
CA ALA A 389 3.57 3.94 -10.86
C ALA A 389 2.34 3.25 -11.49
N TYR A 390 2.55 2.32 -12.42
CA TYR A 390 1.47 1.74 -13.23
C TYR A 390 1.30 0.23 -13.07
N GLY A 391 2.29 -0.45 -12.51
CA GLY A 391 2.37 -1.90 -12.42
C GLY A 391 1.33 -2.51 -11.50
N HIS A 392 0.76 -1.74 -10.56
CA HIS A 392 -0.33 -2.16 -9.65
C HIS A 392 -1.60 -1.32 -9.79
N SER A 393 -1.82 -0.69 -10.95
CA SER A 393 -3.03 0.11 -11.16
C SER A 393 -4.29 -0.75 -11.08
N TRP A 394 -5.31 -0.32 -10.35
CA TRP A 394 -6.61 -1.02 -10.27
C TRP A 394 -7.44 -0.98 -11.57
N TYR A 395 -6.86 -0.50 -12.68
CA TYR A 395 -7.56 -0.12 -13.92
C TYR A 395 -6.99 -0.85 -15.15
N TYR A 396 -7.03 -2.19 -15.15
CA TYR A 396 -6.56 -3.04 -16.27
C TYR A 396 -7.63 -3.33 -17.31
N TYR A 397 -8.59 -2.42 -17.51
CA TYR A 397 -9.70 -2.68 -18.43
C TYR A 397 -9.16 -2.96 -19.84
N ARG A 398 -9.38 -4.19 -20.35
CA ARG A 398 -9.02 -4.67 -21.71
C ARG A 398 -7.53 -4.94 -21.97
N LEU A 399 -6.62 -4.70 -21.03
CA LEU A 399 -5.18 -4.81 -21.24
C LEU A 399 -4.51 -5.59 -20.11
N SER A 400 -3.47 -6.36 -20.43
CA SER A 400 -2.64 -6.97 -19.40
C SER A 400 -1.84 -5.90 -18.62
N PRO A 401 -1.43 -6.17 -17.36
CA PRO A 401 -0.58 -5.23 -16.62
C PRO A 401 0.70 -4.83 -17.38
N TRP A 402 1.29 -5.77 -18.12
CA TRP A 402 2.43 -5.49 -19.00
C TRP A 402 2.11 -4.43 -20.05
N GLU A 403 1.02 -4.60 -20.80
CA GLU A 403 0.62 -3.66 -21.85
C GLU A 403 0.22 -2.30 -21.27
N THR A 404 -0.52 -2.29 -20.15
CA THR A 404 -0.90 -1.07 -19.45
C THR A 404 0.32 -0.22 -19.07
N VAL A 405 1.36 -0.83 -18.49
CA VAL A 405 2.60 -0.10 -18.16
C VAL A 405 3.31 0.38 -19.42
N MET A 406 3.41 -0.46 -20.45
CA MET A 406 4.11 -0.13 -21.70
C MET A 406 3.44 1.02 -22.47
N ASP A 407 2.10 1.06 -22.47
CA ASP A 407 1.31 2.12 -23.07
C ASP A 407 1.36 3.39 -22.23
N SER A 408 1.27 3.27 -20.91
CA SER A 408 1.40 4.40 -19.97
C SER A 408 2.79 5.02 -20.02
N ALA A 409 3.81 4.25 -20.40
CA ALA A 409 5.17 4.75 -20.61
C ALA A 409 5.36 5.51 -21.93
N LEU A 410 4.42 5.44 -22.90
CA LEU A 410 4.58 6.08 -24.23
C LEU A 410 4.84 7.59 -24.16
N PRO A 411 4.13 8.40 -23.35
CA PRO A 411 4.43 9.83 -23.21
C PRO A 411 5.84 10.10 -22.69
N VAL A 412 6.32 9.28 -21.74
CA VAL A 412 7.68 9.41 -21.20
C VAL A 412 8.72 9.02 -22.25
N ARG A 413 8.44 7.97 -23.03
CA ARG A 413 9.28 7.54 -24.16
C ARG A 413 9.36 8.59 -25.27
N LEU A 414 8.32 9.39 -25.50
CA LEU A 414 8.41 10.47 -26.48
C LEU A 414 9.51 11.47 -26.14
N LEU A 415 9.74 11.72 -24.84
CA LEU A 415 10.66 12.74 -24.36
C LEU A 415 12.03 12.19 -23.97
N LEU A 416 12.09 11.04 -23.30
CA LEU A 416 13.30 10.56 -22.61
C LEU A 416 13.93 9.30 -23.23
N ASP A 417 13.36 8.78 -24.32
CA ASP A 417 13.94 7.63 -25.01
C ASP A 417 15.34 7.96 -25.58
N ASP A 418 16.21 6.95 -25.61
CA ASP A 418 17.60 7.05 -26.07
C ASP A 418 17.75 7.72 -27.46
N GLY A 419 16.73 7.60 -28.32
CA GLY A 419 16.71 8.27 -29.63
C GLY A 419 16.79 9.80 -29.58
N ASN A 420 16.43 10.42 -28.45
CA ASN A 420 16.50 11.88 -28.26
C ASN A 420 17.86 12.36 -27.77
N PHE A 421 18.80 11.45 -27.48
CA PHE A 421 20.10 11.76 -26.95
C PHE A 421 21.22 11.48 -27.97
N THR A 422 22.17 12.40 -28.04
CA THR A 422 23.47 12.18 -28.68
C THR A 422 24.51 11.92 -27.60
N ARG A 423 25.23 10.81 -27.72
CA ARG A 423 26.27 10.40 -26.77
C ARG A 423 27.65 10.49 -27.41
N SER A 424 28.58 11.14 -26.72
CA SER A 424 30.00 11.16 -27.08
C SER A 424 30.86 10.80 -25.88
N ALA A 425 31.94 10.04 -26.08
CA ALA A 425 32.83 9.63 -24.99
C ALA A 425 34.30 9.79 -25.40
N SER A 426 35.10 10.44 -24.57
CA SER A 426 36.53 10.65 -24.79
C SER A 426 37.26 10.93 -23.48
N GLY A 427 38.40 10.26 -23.24
CA GLY A 427 39.28 10.55 -22.11
C GLY A 427 38.63 10.42 -20.73
N GLY A 428 37.75 9.43 -20.52
CA GLY A 428 37.01 9.23 -19.26
C GLY A 428 35.79 10.13 -19.09
N ARG A 429 35.56 11.07 -20.01
CA ARG A 429 34.35 11.90 -20.04
C ARG A 429 33.32 11.33 -21.00
N THR A 430 32.08 11.23 -20.54
CA THR A 430 30.90 10.94 -21.37
C THR A 430 30.00 12.15 -21.39
N THR A 431 29.61 12.62 -22.57
CA THR A 431 28.71 13.76 -22.74
C THR A 431 27.45 13.30 -23.46
N TYR A 432 26.31 13.55 -22.83
CA TYR A 432 24.98 13.41 -23.39
C TYR A 432 24.47 14.79 -23.77
N ARG A 433 23.88 14.93 -24.95
CA ARG A 433 23.13 16.13 -25.36
C ARG A 433 21.79 15.72 -25.93
N TRP A 434 20.76 16.46 -25.57
CA TRP A 434 19.42 16.31 -26.15
C TRP A 434 18.96 17.65 -26.68
N ALA A 435 18.17 17.60 -27.74
CA ALA A 435 17.46 18.72 -28.31
C ALA A 435 16.19 18.13 -28.94
N VAL A 436 15.05 18.38 -28.31
CA VAL A 436 13.75 17.91 -28.75
C VAL A 436 12.94 19.13 -29.15
N ASP A 437 12.66 19.23 -30.44
CA ASP A 437 11.72 20.20 -30.99
C ASP A 437 10.44 19.49 -31.43
N LEU A 438 9.38 20.27 -31.67
CA LEU A 438 8.09 19.74 -32.10
C LEU A 438 8.19 18.82 -33.35
N PRO A 439 8.92 19.18 -34.42
CA PRO A 439 9.11 18.27 -35.57
C PRO A 439 9.74 16.92 -35.20
N ALA A 440 10.81 16.91 -34.40
CA ALA A 440 11.45 15.67 -33.96
C ALA A 440 10.51 14.82 -33.10
N LEU A 441 9.73 15.46 -32.21
CA LEU A 441 8.74 14.80 -31.36
C LEU A 441 7.62 14.17 -32.19
N LEU A 442 7.09 14.88 -33.19
CA LEU A 442 6.02 14.35 -34.06
C LEU A 442 6.49 13.16 -34.88
N GLU A 443 7.72 13.20 -35.39
CA GLU A 443 8.30 12.04 -36.08
C GLU A 443 8.48 10.87 -35.12
N ARG A 444 8.85 11.13 -33.86
CA ARG A 444 8.93 10.10 -32.83
C ARG A 444 7.57 9.51 -32.50
N ALA A 445 6.53 10.34 -32.36
CA ALA A 445 5.16 9.89 -32.14
C ALA A 445 4.66 8.96 -33.25
N ARG A 446 5.00 9.27 -34.52
CA ARG A 446 4.71 8.37 -35.65
C ARG A 446 5.49 7.06 -35.56
N MET A 447 6.79 7.11 -35.28
CA MET A 447 7.61 5.90 -35.12
C MET A 447 7.14 4.99 -33.98
N LEU A 448 6.60 5.58 -32.91
CA LEU A 448 6.06 4.87 -31.76
C LEU A 448 4.59 4.47 -31.93
N GLY A 449 3.93 4.80 -33.05
CA GLY A 449 2.53 4.47 -33.31
C GLY A 449 1.53 5.25 -32.46
N VAL A 450 1.97 6.30 -31.75
CA VAL A 450 1.13 7.15 -30.89
C VAL A 450 0.20 8.05 -31.72
N MET A 451 0.55 8.29 -32.99
CA MET A 451 -0.21 9.14 -33.90
C MET A 451 -0.28 8.48 -35.29
N GLU A 452 -1.48 8.21 -35.80
CA GLU A 452 -1.70 7.93 -37.24
C GLU A 452 -1.52 9.21 -38.07
N ASP A 453 -1.41 9.10 -39.41
CA ASP A 453 -1.21 10.23 -40.33
C ASP A 453 -2.24 11.38 -40.14
N GLY A 454 -1.92 12.32 -39.23
CA GLY A 454 -2.68 13.52 -38.86
C GLY A 454 -2.04 14.81 -39.40
N PRO A 455 -2.71 15.99 -39.26
CA PRO A 455 -2.50 17.15 -40.13
C PRO A 455 -1.09 17.76 -40.03
N ALA A 456 -0.76 18.59 -41.02
CA ALA A 456 0.53 19.28 -41.11
C ALA A 456 0.86 20.10 -39.83
N VAL A 457 2.16 20.29 -39.58
CA VAL A 457 2.78 21.01 -38.45
C VAL A 457 2.22 22.44 -38.21
N GLU A 458 1.42 22.98 -39.14
CA GLU A 458 0.79 24.29 -39.00
C GLU A 458 -0.31 24.30 -37.93
N GLY A 459 -0.06 25.01 -36.82
CA GLY A 459 -1.02 25.26 -35.74
C GLY A 459 -0.78 24.45 -34.46
N LEU A 460 0.30 23.65 -34.41
CA LEU A 460 0.72 22.95 -33.20
C LEU A 460 1.57 23.85 -32.28
N PRO A 461 1.48 23.67 -30.95
CA PRO A 461 2.18 24.49 -29.99
C PRO A 461 3.71 24.38 -30.10
N ALA A 462 4.43 25.46 -29.81
CA ALA A 462 5.89 25.44 -29.79
C ALA A 462 6.42 24.50 -28.68
N LEU A 463 7.41 23.67 -29.02
CA LEU A 463 8.20 22.88 -28.07
C LEU A 463 9.68 23.04 -28.39
N ASP A 464 10.46 23.43 -27.39
CA ASP A 464 11.93 23.47 -27.44
C ASP A 464 12.45 23.01 -26.08
N MET A 465 13.08 21.82 -26.06
CA MET A 465 13.79 21.30 -24.89
C MET A 465 15.21 20.96 -25.29
N HIS A 466 16.20 21.45 -24.55
CA HIS A 466 17.59 21.13 -24.82
C HIS A 466 18.43 21.07 -23.55
N GLY A 467 19.53 20.34 -23.63
CA GLY A 467 20.48 20.31 -22.53
C GLY A 467 21.69 19.43 -22.79
N GLU A 468 22.55 19.41 -21.77
CA GLU A 468 23.83 18.72 -21.77
C GLU A 468 24.10 18.14 -20.39
N ALA A 469 24.48 16.87 -20.35
CA ALA A 469 25.05 16.21 -19.17
C ALA A 469 26.48 15.76 -19.49
N VAL A 470 27.43 16.09 -18.62
CA VAL A 470 28.82 15.65 -18.69
C VAL A 470 29.10 14.80 -17.46
N LEU A 471 29.48 13.56 -17.69
CA LEU A 471 29.91 12.61 -16.67
C LEU A 471 31.41 12.38 -16.80
N ARG A 472 32.12 12.25 -15.68
CA ARG A 472 33.53 11.82 -15.62
C ARG A 472 33.62 10.54 -14.81
N ASP A 473 34.04 9.45 -15.46
CA ASP A 473 34.14 8.13 -14.84
C ASP A 473 32.83 7.70 -14.15
N GLY A 474 31.67 8.13 -14.69
CA GLY A 474 30.32 7.86 -14.17
C GLY A 474 29.76 8.94 -13.25
N ALA A 475 30.60 9.75 -12.60
CA ALA A 475 30.15 10.82 -11.70
C ALA A 475 29.72 12.07 -12.48
N LEU A 476 28.70 12.78 -12.00
CA LEU A 476 28.25 14.04 -12.60
C LEU A 476 29.36 15.09 -12.54
N GLU A 477 29.77 15.64 -13.68
CA GLU A 477 30.65 16.82 -13.74
C GLU A 477 29.82 18.10 -13.93
N LYS A 478 28.78 18.02 -14.77
CA LYS A 478 27.86 19.11 -15.08
C LYS A 478 26.56 18.56 -15.67
N LEU A 479 25.43 19.17 -15.32
CA LEU A 479 24.15 19.04 -15.99
C LEU A 479 23.59 20.45 -16.20
N ALA A 480 23.14 20.74 -17.41
CA ALA A 480 22.38 21.96 -17.68
C ALA A 480 21.30 21.64 -18.70
N GLY A 481 20.08 22.08 -18.45
CA GLY A 481 18.98 21.91 -19.38
C GLY A 481 17.94 23.00 -19.22
N SER A 482 17.21 23.26 -20.29
CA SER A 482 16.04 24.12 -20.26
C SER A 482 15.03 23.65 -21.27
N GLY A 483 13.76 23.91 -20.98
CA GLY A 483 12.68 23.66 -21.91
C GLY A 483 11.58 24.67 -21.80
N GLN A 484 10.89 24.87 -22.91
CA GLN A 484 9.66 25.64 -23.03
C GLN A 484 8.69 24.85 -23.93
N MET A 485 7.44 24.82 -23.51
CA MET A 485 6.38 24.12 -24.20
C MET A 485 5.09 24.94 -24.11
N GLU A 486 4.56 25.33 -25.25
CA GLU A 486 3.18 25.78 -25.35
C GLU A 486 2.25 24.54 -25.27
N LEU A 487 1.09 24.70 -24.68
CA LEU A 487 0.12 23.65 -24.42
C LEU A 487 -1.28 24.16 -24.74
N ASP A 488 -2.14 23.26 -25.20
CA ASP A 488 -3.58 23.48 -25.26
C ASP A 488 -4.26 22.51 -24.30
N VAL A 489 -4.67 23.01 -23.13
CA VAL A 489 -5.34 22.22 -22.10
C VAL A 489 -6.83 22.43 -22.23
N LEU A 490 -7.50 21.52 -22.95
CA LEU A 490 -8.96 21.53 -23.15
C LEU A 490 -9.49 22.81 -23.84
N GLY A 491 -8.75 23.37 -24.79
CA GLY A 491 -9.08 24.61 -25.52
C GLY A 491 -8.54 25.88 -24.87
N ILE A 492 -7.67 25.74 -23.86
CA ILE A 492 -7.09 26.86 -23.11
C ILE A 492 -5.56 26.87 -23.33
N PRO A 493 -5.02 27.96 -23.90
CA PRO A 493 -3.58 28.13 -24.04
C PRO A 493 -2.87 28.16 -22.67
N ALA A 494 -1.80 27.39 -22.56
CA ALA A 494 -0.91 27.37 -21.42
C ALA A 494 0.55 27.25 -21.88
N ASP A 495 1.47 27.63 -20.99
CA ASP A 495 2.90 27.57 -21.17
C ASP A 495 3.50 26.75 -20.02
N ALA A 496 4.43 25.87 -20.34
CA ALA A 496 5.21 25.12 -19.37
C ALA A 496 6.70 25.34 -19.64
N GLY A 497 7.46 25.58 -18.58
CA GLY A 497 8.88 25.85 -18.67
C GLY A 497 9.66 25.15 -17.56
N PHE A 498 10.90 24.81 -17.83
CA PHE A 498 11.84 24.42 -16.78
C PHE A 498 13.27 24.87 -17.08
N THR A 499 14.06 25.04 -16.03
CA THR A 499 15.51 25.15 -16.10
C THR A 499 16.14 24.26 -15.05
N LEU A 500 17.19 23.55 -15.41
CA LEU A 500 17.92 22.62 -14.56
C LEU A 500 19.41 22.93 -14.65
N ASP A 501 20.07 23.15 -13.52
CA ASP A 501 21.53 23.24 -13.39
C ASP A 501 21.96 22.33 -12.25
N ALA A 502 22.82 21.35 -12.52
CA ALA A 502 23.37 20.51 -11.48
C ALA A 502 24.87 20.28 -11.68
N ALA A 503 25.56 20.10 -10.58
CA ALA A 503 27.00 19.84 -10.50
C ALA A 503 27.26 18.99 -9.23
N PRO A 504 28.48 18.47 -9.01
CA PRO A 504 28.82 17.83 -7.74
C PRO A 504 28.39 18.68 -6.53
N GLY A 505 27.53 18.12 -5.68
CA GLY A 505 27.00 18.79 -4.49
C GLY A 505 26.15 20.04 -4.75
N ARG A 506 25.60 20.26 -5.95
CA ARG A 506 24.66 21.35 -6.25
C ARG A 506 23.56 20.92 -7.20
N LEU A 507 22.32 21.29 -6.89
CA LEU A 507 21.17 21.11 -7.75
C LEU A 507 20.32 22.39 -7.71
N GLU A 508 19.92 22.89 -8.86
CA GLU A 508 18.96 23.98 -9.03
C GLU A 508 17.97 23.57 -10.11
N LEU A 509 16.68 23.50 -9.77
CA LEU A 509 15.58 23.23 -10.68
C LEU A 509 14.52 24.31 -10.48
N GLU A 510 14.14 24.95 -11.58
CA GLU A 510 12.98 25.84 -11.64
C GLU A 510 12.00 25.26 -12.65
N MET A 511 10.72 25.24 -12.30
CA MET A 511 9.63 24.85 -13.17
C MET A 511 8.52 25.90 -13.08
N GLU A 512 7.91 26.20 -14.21
CA GLU A 512 6.80 27.13 -14.32
C GLU A 512 5.72 26.52 -15.20
N PHE A 513 4.46 26.68 -14.79
CA PHE A 513 3.29 26.40 -15.62
C PHE A 513 2.33 27.59 -15.53
N ALA A 514 2.01 28.21 -16.65
CA ALA A 514 1.14 29.38 -16.72
C ALA A 514 0.03 29.16 -17.74
N GLY A 515 -1.23 29.17 -17.32
CA GLY A 515 -2.38 29.01 -18.22
C GLY A 515 -3.29 30.22 -18.22
N ALA A 516 -3.71 30.67 -19.41
CA ALA A 516 -4.71 31.71 -19.52
C ALA A 516 -5.99 31.29 -18.77
N TYR A 517 -6.48 32.10 -17.83
CA TYR A 517 -7.66 31.80 -17.00
C TYR A 517 -7.53 30.60 -16.03
N ILE A 518 -6.39 29.90 -16.02
CA ILE A 518 -6.10 28.79 -15.11
C ILE A 518 -5.31 29.31 -13.91
N GLY A 519 -4.26 30.10 -14.15
CA GLY A 519 -3.34 30.55 -13.11
C GLY A 519 -1.88 30.40 -13.49
N LYS A 520 -1.00 30.54 -12.49
CA LYS A 520 0.44 30.28 -12.57
C LYS A 520 0.85 29.34 -11.44
N VAL A 521 1.64 28.32 -11.74
CA VAL A 521 2.29 27.44 -10.76
C VAL A 521 3.79 27.52 -10.96
N GLU A 522 4.54 27.66 -9.88
CA GLU A 522 5.99 27.76 -9.87
C GLU A 522 6.56 26.79 -8.84
N LEU A 523 7.58 26.02 -9.22
CA LEU A 523 8.36 25.17 -8.33
C LEU A 523 9.83 25.54 -8.46
N SER A 524 10.45 25.87 -7.34
CA SER A 524 11.89 26.09 -7.19
C SER A 524 12.44 25.05 -6.23
N LEU A 525 13.46 24.29 -6.66
CA LEU A 525 14.23 23.37 -5.84
C LEU A 525 15.70 23.77 -5.90
N ASN A 526 16.31 24.01 -4.74
CA ASN A 526 17.72 24.30 -4.63
C ASN A 526 18.35 23.39 -3.59
N GLY A 527 19.49 22.79 -3.92
CA GLY A 527 20.22 21.88 -3.07
C GLY A 527 21.72 22.17 -3.10
N ARG A 528 22.37 22.09 -1.94
CA ARG A 528 23.82 22.20 -1.83
C ARG A 528 24.35 21.20 -0.79
N VAL A 529 25.46 20.56 -1.10
CA VAL A 529 26.15 19.62 -0.23
C VAL A 529 27.63 19.97 -0.20
N THR A 530 28.20 20.06 0.99
CA THR A 530 29.62 20.34 1.20
C THR A 530 30.21 19.39 2.23
N GLU A 531 31.41 18.88 1.94
CA GLU A 531 32.18 18.07 2.89
C GLU A 531 32.51 18.89 4.15
N THR A 532 32.38 18.26 5.32
CA THR A 532 32.63 18.87 6.62
C THR A 532 33.27 17.90 7.60
N ALA A 533 34.01 18.44 8.57
CA ALA A 533 34.58 17.68 9.67
C ALA A 533 33.65 17.60 10.90
N ALA A 534 32.54 18.33 10.90
CA ALA A 534 31.58 18.36 12.00
C ALA A 534 30.93 16.99 12.24
N GLN A 535 30.46 16.75 13.47
CA GLN A 535 29.69 15.56 13.82
C GLN A 535 28.24 15.93 14.14
N PRO A 536 27.26 15.17 13.64
CA PRO A 536 25.87 15.35 14.05
C PRO A 536 25.72 14.98 15.52
N VAL A 537 24.88 15.76 16.23
CA VAL A 537 24.34 15.34 17.52
C VAL A 537 23.19 14.38 17.21
N THR A 538 23.22 13.18 17.75
CA THR A 538 22.28 12.10 17.38
C THR A 538 21.30 11.73 18.50
N THR A 539 21.39 12.39 19.66
CA THR A 539 20.51 12.21 20.80
C THR A 539 19.95 13.55 21.29
N PRO A 540 18.73 13.59 21.85
CA PRO A 540 18.17 14.78 22.46
C PRO A 540 19.08 15.39 23.55
N PRO A 541 19.05 16.72 23.75
CA PRO A 541 19.80 17.35 24.84
C PRO A 541 19.39 16.80 26.22
N ALA A 542 20.37 16.69 27.12
CA ALA A 542 20.11 16.15 28.46
C ALA A 542 19.11 17.00 29.24
N GLY A 543 18.06 16.37 29.76
CA GLY A 543 17.00 17.00 30.54
C GLY A 543 15.76 17.41 29.74
N GLU A 544 15.75 17.21 28.42
CA GLU A 544 14.53 17.31 27.62
C GLU A 544 13.67 16.05 27.74
N THR A 545 12.35 16.22 27.62
CA THR A 545 11.38 15.13 27.64
C THR A 545 11.46 14.33 26.35
N VAL A 546 11.55 13.01 26.46
CA VAL A 546 11.53 12.09 25.32
C VAL A 546 10.45 11.05 25.56
N GLU A 547 9.43 11.06 24.73
CA GLU A 547 8.37 10.06 24.65
C GLU A 547 8.67 9.07 23.53
N ARG A 548 8.03 7.90 23.54
CA ARG A 548 8.18 6.86 22.51
C ARG A 548 6.95 6.77 21.64
N LEU A 549 7.13 6.60 20.34
CA LEU A 549 6.03 6.45 19.40
C LEU A 549 5.15 5.24 19.73
N GLU A 550 5.76 4.13 20.14
CA GLU A 550 5.06 2.88 20.48
C GLU A 550 4.20 3.03 21.75
N VAL A 551 4.62 3.90 22.68
CA VAL A 551 3.85 4.23 23.88
C VAL A 551 2.71 5.17 23.53
N LEU A 552 3.00 6.21 22.76
CA LEU A 552 2.01 7.21 22.34
C LEU A 552 0.91 6.62 21.44
N SER A 553 1.23 5.57 20.68
CA SER A 553 0.29 4.84 19.82
C SER A 553 -0.41 3.67 20.52
N GLY A 554 -0.13 3.41 21.80
CA GLY A 554 -0.73 2.30 22.56
C GLY A 554 -0.37 0.91 22.03
N GLN A 555 0.79 0.80 21.38
CA GLN A 555 1.33 -0.45 20.83
C GLN A 555 2.10 -1.25 21.90
N VAL A 556 1.94 -0.91 23.18
CA VAL A 556 2.58 -1.58 24.32
C VAL A 556 1.57 -1.99 25.38
N GLU A 557 1.88 -3.05 26.10
CA GLU A 557 1.17 -3.47 27.31
C GLU A 557 1.43 -2.50 28.47
N PRO A 558 0.51 -2.41 29.45
CA PRO A 558 0.66 -1.54 30.62
C PRO A 558 1.97 -1.76 31.38
N GLY A 559 2.71 -0.67 31.63
CA GLY A 559 4.05 -0.73 32.22
C GLY A 559 4.09 -1.25 33.66
N VAL A 560 5.12 -2.04 33.98
CA VAL A 560 5.43 -2.48 35.35
C VAL A 560 6.78 -1.92 35.81
N PRO A 561 7.10 -1.80 37.10
CA PRO A 561 8.42 -1.36 37.56
C PRO A 561 9.56 -2.19 36.95
N ALA A 562 10.67 -1.56 36.55
CA ALA A 562 11.76 -2.25 35.85
C ALA A 562 12.42 -3.38 36.68
N ASP A 563 12.37 -3.29 38.01
CA ASP A 563 12.85 -4.34 38.91
C ASP A 563 11.92 -5.57 38.97
N PHE A 564 10.73 -5.52 38.37
CA PHE A 564 9.87 -6.69 38.14
C PHE A 564 10.53 -7.71 37.20
N GLY A 565 11.33 -7.23 36.25
CA GLY A 565 12.14 -8.02 35.32
C GLY A 565 11.39 -8.46 34.06
N ALA A 566 12.00 -8.22 32.89
CA ALA A 566 11.40 -8.43 31.58
C ALA A 566 10.88 -9.87 31.34
N ALA A 567 11.69 -10.90 31.63
CA ALA A 567 11.25 -12.28 31.43
C ALA A 567 10.07 -12.67 32.34
N ARG A 568 10.05 -12.18 33.58
CA ARG A 568 8.93 -12.40 34.51
C ARG A 568 7.68 -11.68 34.03
N TYR A 569 7.82 -10.45 33.56
CA TYR A 569 6.71 -9.67 33.02
C TYR A 569 6.05 -10.37 31.83
N VAL A 570 6.84 -10.83 30.85
CA VAL A 570 6.32 -11.58 29.70
C VAL A 570 5.64 -12.88 30.12
N GLN A 571 6.21 -13.61 31.08
CA GLN A 571 5.57 -14.81 31.65
C GLN A 571 4.19 -14.49 32.25
N CYS A 572 4.07 -13.41 33.03
CA CYS A 572 2.79 -13.01 33.64
C CYS A 572 1.75 -12.59 32.61
N LEU A 573 2.15 -11.90 31.53
CA LEU A 573 1.25 -11.53 30.43
C LEU A 573 0.69 -12.78 29.73
N LEU A 574 1.57 -13.73 29.37
CA LEU A 574 1.16 -14.99 28.72
C LEU A 574 0.26 -15.83 29.64
N ASP A 575 0.60 -15.95 30.92
CA ASP A 575 -0.21 -16.70 31.88
C ASP A 575 -1.59 -16.06 32.08
N ALA A 576 -1.67 -14.73 32.16
CA ALA A 576 -2.93 -14.01 32.31
C ALA A 576 -3.84 -14.20 31.08
N ARG A 577 -3.29 -14.07 29.86
CA ARG A 577 -4.07 -14.24 28.62
C ARG A 577 -4.58 -15.67 28.44
N LEU A 578 -3.77 -16.66 28.81
CA LEU A 578 -4.07 -18.08 28.68
C LEU A 578 -4.81 -18.68 29.89
N GLY A 579 -5.23 -17.86 30.85
CA GLY A 579 -5.97 -18.30 32.04
C GLY A 579 -5.18 -19.23 32.97
N ARG A 580 -3.84 -19.17 32.96
CA ARG A 580 -2.94 -20.01 33.80
C ARG A 580 -2.73 -19.48 35.21
N GLY A 581 -3.42 -18.41 35.56
CA GLY A 581 -3.40 -17.76 36.86
C GLY A 581 -2.79 -16.36 36.80
N TYR A 582 -3.00 -15.61 37.88
CA TYR A 582 -2.60 -14.22 37.98
C TYR A 582 -1.60 -14.05 39.13
N ASP A 583 -0.39 -13.56 38.82
CA ASP A 583 0.62 -13.28 39.83
C ASP A 583 0.19 -12.06 40.69
N PRO A 584 0.15 -12.15 42.03
CA PRO A 584 -0.32 -11.04 42.88
C PRO A 584 0.58 -9.79 42.82
N GLU A 585 1.89 -9.96 42.61
CA GLU A 585 2.82 -8.84 42.45
C GLU A 585 2.63 -8.17 41.09
N PHE A 586 2.31 -8.95 40.05
CA PHE A 586 1.93 -8.44 38.73
C PHE A 586 0.65 -7.60 38.79
N LEU A 587 -0.42 -8.11 39.39
CA LEU A 587 -1.67 -7.38 39.59
C LEU A 587 -1.45 -6.07 40.37
N THR A 588 -0.62 -6.13 41.42
CA THR A 588 -0.25 -4.94 42.21
C THR A 588 0.53 -3.93 41.38
N ALA A 589 1.43 -4.39 40.51
CA ALA A 589 2.22 -3.52 39.63
C ALA A 589 1.33 -2.82 38.58
N LEU A 590 0.31 -3.51 38.08
CA LEU A 590 -0.68 -2.95 37.15
C LEU A 590 -1.73 -2.07 37.83
N GLY A 591 -1.89 -2.15 39.14
CA GLY A 591 -3.00 -1.50 39.84
C GLY A 591 -4.36 -2.18 39.61
N GLU A 592 -4.35 -3.44 39.17
CA GLU A 592 -5.52 -4.22 38.79
C GLU A 592 -5.94 -5.24 39.86
N THR A 593 -7.15 -5.76 39.72
CA THR A 593 -7.62 -6.92 40.49
C THR A 593 -7.78 -8.14 39.60
N GLU A 594 -7.65 -9.34 40.17
CA GLU A 594 -7.86 -10.60 39.44
C GLU A 594 -9.24 -10.64 38.78
N GLU A 595 -10.28 -10.20 39.49
CA GLU A 595 -11.65 -10.15 38.99
C GLU A 595 -11.80 -9.22 37.77
N SER A 596 -11.21 -8.02 37.84
CA SER A 596 -11.23 -7.03 36.75
C SER A 596 -10.49 -7.54 35.51
N LEU A 597 -9.23 -7.96 35.68
CA LEU A 597 -8.37 -8.36 34.57
C LEU A 597 -8.85 -9.65 33.90
N SER A 598 -9.30 -10.63 34.68
CA SER A 598 -9.84 -11.89 34.13
C SER A 598 -11.13 -11.68 33.35
N ALA A 599 -12.02 -10.80 33.82
CA ALA A 599 -13.25 -10.48 33.11
C ALA A 599 -12.98 -9.79 31.77
N GLN A 600 -12.04 -8.84 31.73
CA GLN A 600 -11.66 -8.15 30.49
C GLN A 600 -11.07 -9.14 29.47
N ILE A 601 -10.09 -9.95 29.88
CA ILE A 601 -9.43 -10.93 29.01
C ILE A 601 -10.44 -11.97 28.50
N ALA A 602 -11.35 -12.44 29.36
CA ALA A 602 -12.36 -13.41 28.97
C ALA A 602 -13.31 -12.85 27.90
N GLU A 603 -13.79 -11.61 28.07
CA GLU A 603 -14.68 -10.96 27.11
C GLU A 603 -13.99 -10.77 25.75
N GLU A 604 -12.75 -10.27 25.74
CA GLU A 604 -11.97 -10.09 24.51
C GLU A 604 -11.74 -11.42 23.78
N ASN A 605 -11.38 -12.48 24.50
CA ASN A 605 -11.13 -13.80 23.92
C ASN A 605 -12.42 -14.44 23.36
N VAL A 606 -13.54 -14.33 24.07
CA VAL A 606 -14.84 -14.84 23.61
C VAL A 606 -15.28 -14.11 22.36
N GLN A 607 -15.15 -12.78 22.32
CA GLN A 607 -15.51 -12.00 21.13
C GLN A 607 -14.62 -12.36 19.93
N ALA A 608 -13.32 -12.55 20.13
CA ALA A 608 -12.41 -12.98 19.07
C ALA A 608 -12.80 -14.36 18.50
N LEU A 609 -13.15 -15.32 19.36
CA LEU A 609 -13.61 -16.64 18.90
C LEU A 609 -14.95 -16.56 18.15
N CYS A 610 -15.90 -15.76 18.64
CA CYS A 610 -17.17 -15.55 17.94
C CYS A 610 -16.96 -14.96 16.55
N ASN A 611 -16.10 -13.96 16.41
CA ASN A 611 -15.77 -13.36 15.13
C ASN A 611 -15.12 -14.39 14.18
N LEU A 612 -14.17 -15.19 14.67
CA LEU A 612 -13.53 -16.26 13.88
C LEU A 612 -14.57 -17.27 13.35
N LEU A 613 -15.59 -17.56 14.15
CA LEU A 613 -16.67 -18.50 13.83
C LEU A 613 -17.85 -17.85 13.08
N ILE A 614 -17.76 -16.56 12.73
CA ILE A 614 -18.82 -15.82 12.02
C ILE A 614 -20.11 -15.80 12.85
N ILE A 615 -20.00 -15.50 14.15
CA ILE A 615 -21.12 -15.36 15.07
C ILE A 615 -21.27 -13.87 15.41
N GLU A 616 -22.37 -13.26 14.97
CA GLU A 616 -22.58 -11.81 15.07
C GLU A 616 -23.31 -11.39 16.35
N PHE A 617 -24.26 -12.20 16.82
CA PHE A 617 -25.14 -11.89 17.95
C PHE A 617 -25.12 -13.00 19.02
N PRO A 618 -23.96 -13.31 19.63
CA PRO A 618 -23.85 -14.41 20.58
C PRO A 618 -24.64 -14.12 21.87
N THR A 619 -25.56 -15.02 22.20
CA THR A 619 -26.31 -14.99 23.46
C THR A 619 -25.41 -15.28 24.67
N GLU A 620 -25.87 -15.00 25.89
CA GLU A 620 -25.12 -15.36 27.11
C GLU A 620 -24.78 -16.86 27.19
N GLU A 621 -25.63 -17.73 26.65
CA GLU A 621 -25.40 -19.18 26.61
C GLU A 621 -24.26 -19.53 25.64
N ILE A 622 -24.30 -18.98 24.41
CA ILE A 622 -23.25 -19.13 23.39
C ILE A 622 -21.91 -18.58 23.89
N ARG A 623 -21.92 -17.40 24.53
CA ARG A 623 -20.71 -16.82 25.14
C ARG A 623 -20.11 -17.73 26.22
N GLY A 624 -20.96 -18.35 27.04
CA GLY A 624 -20.53 -19.30 28.06
C GLY A 624 -19.91 -20.57 27.48
N GLU A 625 -20.47 -21.08 26.38
CA GLU A 625 -19.93 -22.26 25.68
C GLU A 625 -18.60 -21.95 24.98
N ALA A 626 -18.53 -20.81 24.28
CA ALA A 626 -17.30 -20.29 23.68
C ALA A 626 -16.18 -20.14 24.72
N ALA A 627 -16.48 -19.57 25.89
CA ALA A 627 -15.53 -19.46 26.99
C ALA A 627 -14.99 -20.83 27.45
N GLY A 628 -15.86 -21.84 27.57
CA GLY A 628 -15.45 -23.20 27.92
C GLY A 628 -14.52 -23.85 26.89
N LEU A 629 -14.80 -23.65 25.59
CA LEU A 629 -13.94 -24.15 24.51
C LEU A 629 -12.58 -23.45 24.49
N LEU A 630 -12.54 -22.15 24.82
CA LEU A 630 -11.29 -21.40 24.97
C LEU A 630 -10.45 -21.91 26.13
N GLU A 631 -11.07 -22.23 27.28
CA GLU A 631 -10.36 -22.86 28.39
C GLU A 631 -9.71 -24.20 27.96
N GLU A 632 -10.43 -25.02 27.19
CA GLU A 632 -9.90 -26.27 26.65
C GLU A 632 -8.78 -26.07 25.62
N LEU A 633 -8.89 -25.06 24.74
CA LEU A 633 -7.86 -24.66 23.80
C LEU A 633 -6.59 -24.21 24.53
N TYR A 634 -6.72 -23.26 25.45
CA TYR A 634 -5.59 -22.65 26.16
C TYR A 634 -4.90 -23.63 27.13
N ALA A 635 -5.63 -24.64 27.61
CA ALA A 635 -5.04 -25.76 28.34
C ALA A 635 -4.03 -26.56 27.48
N LYS A 636 -4.15 -26.54 26.14
CA LYS A 636 -3.21 -27.19 25.21
C LYS A 636 -1.98 -26.34 24.89
N ALA A 637 -1.94 -25.05 25.24
CA ALA A 637 -0.77 -24.21 24.98
C ALA A 637 0.52 -24.83 25.56
N ASP A 638 1.60 -24.84 24.81
CA ASP A 638 2.88 -25.38 25.27
C ASP A 638 3.97 -24.39 24.89
N TYR A 639 4.57 -23.75 25.90
CA TYR A 639 5.58 -22.72 25.70
C TYR A 639 6.53 -22.64 26.90
N THR A 640 7.71 -22.10 26.65
CA THR A 640 8.70 -21.78 27.68
C THR A 640 9.26 -20.39 27.45
N VAL A 641 9.34 -19.61 28.53
CA VAL A 641 9.89 -18.25 28.53
C VAL A 641 11.37 -18.30 28.90
N GLY A 642 12.21 -17.82 28.00
CA GLY A 642 13.67 -17.76 28.14
C GLY A 642 14.15 -16.61 29.03
N ALA A 643 15.47 -16.46 29.11
CA ALA A 643 16.07 -15.33 29.79
C ALA A 643 15.98 -14.06 28.95
N ALA A 644 15.77 -12.92 29.61
CA ALA A 644 15.85 -11.62 28.98
C ALA A 644 17.30 -11.31 28.55
N VAL A 645 17.49 -10.93 27.29
CA VAL A 645 18.76 -10.48 26.73
C VAL A 645 18.71 -8.96 26.62
N PRO A 646 19.60 -8.21 27.29
CA PRO A 646 19.62 -6.76 27.20
C PRO A 646 19.87 -6.28 25.76
N THR A 647 19.09 -5.30 25.33
CA THR A 647 19.27 -4.58 24.07
C THR A 647 19.64 -3.12 24.34
N GLY A 648 19.77 -2.30 23.30
CA GLY A 648 20.10 -0.87 23.47
C GLY A 648 19.05 -0.05 24.22
N ASN A 649 17.80 -0.53 24.30
CA ASN A 649 16.63 0.20 24.80
C ASN A 649 15.64 -0.67 25.62
N GLY A 650 16.13 -1.77 26.19
CA GLY A 650 15.32 -2.68 27.00
C GLY A 650 15.89 -4.10 26.99
N SER A 651 15.05 -5.08 26.69
CA SER A 651 15.43 -6.48 26.58
C SER A 651 14.57 -7.24 25.59
N GLU A 652 15.15 -8.26 24.97
CA GLU A 652 14.42 -9.27 24.21
C GLU A 652 14.22 -10.52 25.05
N VAL A 653 13.03 -11.10 25.01
CA VAL A 653 12.70 -12.34 25.71
C VAL A 653 12.35 -13.40 24.67
N GLU A 654 13.19 -14.43 24.57
CA GLU A 654 12.94 -15.57 23.68
C GLU A 654 11.84 -16.46 24.25
N ILE A 655 10.87 -16.84 23.42
CA ILE A 655 9.78 -17.75 23.76
C ILE A 655 9.86 -18.95 22.82
N THR A 656 10.10 -20.13 23.39
CA THR A 656 9.98 -21.38 22.62
C THR A 656 8.54 -21.86 22.75
N VAL A 657 7.84 -21.98 21.63
CA VAL A 657 6.44 -22.40 21.56
C VAL A 657 6.32 -23.72 20.81
N ARG A 658 5.37 -24.54 21.21
CA ARG A 658 4.96 -25.74 20.48
C ARG A 658 3.52 -25.54 20.03
N PRO A 659 3.30 -25.16 18.76
CA PRO A 659 1.97 -24.78 18.27
C PRO A 659 0.98 -25.93 18.30
N VAL A 660 -0.31 -25.58 18.33
CA VAL A 660 -1.42 -26.53 18.16
C VAL A 660 -2.29 -26.09 16.98
N ASP A 661 -2.57 -27.00 16.06
CA ASP A 661 -3.22 -26.70 14.77
C ASP A 661 -4.76 -26.61 14.80
N VAL A 662 -5.37 -26.40 15.99
CA VAL A 662 -6.84 -26.40 16.17
C VAL A 662 -7.52 -25.42 15.21
N LEU A 663 -7.09 -24.16 15.21
CA LEU A 663 -7.77 -23.09 14.49
C LEU A 663 -7.60 -23.24 12.98
N ALA A 664 -6.44 -23.70 12.51
CA ALA A 664 -6.22 -23.99 11.11
C ALA A 664 -7.23 -25.03 10.60
N ARG A 665 -7.46 -26.09 11.38
CA ARG A 665 -8.46 -27.12 11.08
C ARG A 665 -9.89 -26.59 11.11
N VAL A 666 -10.18 -25.66 12.02
CA VAL A 666 -11.49 -24.98 12.06
C VAL A 666 -11.67 -24.15 10.80
N ASN A 667 -10.71 -23.30 10.48
CA ASN A 667 -10.74 -22.42 9.30
C ASN A 667 -10.89 -23.22 7.99
N ASP A 668 -10.17 -24.33 7.83
CA ASP A 668 -10.25 -25.20 6.65
C ASP A 668 -11.65 -25.83 6.47
N ALA A 669 -12.36 -26.08 7.56
CA ALA A 669 -13.67 -26.75 7.57
C ALA A 669 -14.85 -25.78 7.66
N LEU A 670 -14.62 -24.52 8.05
CA LEU A 670 -15.66 -23.55 8.39
C LEU A 670 -16.59 -23.25 7.21
N TRP A 671 -16.02 -22.98 6.03
CA TRP A 671 -16.79 -22.61 4.85
C TRP A 671 -17.66 -23.75 4.32
N GLU A 672 -17.12 -24.97 4.23
CA GLU A 672 -17.92 -26.13 3.82
C GLU A 672 -19.05 -26.43 4.81
N ARG A 673 -18.78 -26.23 6.12
CA ARG A 673 -19.79 -26.39 7.17
C ARG A 673 -20.89 -25.33 7.06
N LEU A 674 -20.51 -24.07 6.85
CA LEU A 674 -21.43 -22.95 6.68
C LEU A 674 -22.32 -23.13 5.44
N ASP A 675 -21.74 -23.54 4.30
CA ASP A 675 -22.51 -23.82 3.08
C ASP A 675 -23.53 -24.95 3.29
N ALA A 676 -23.12 -26.02 3.98
CA ALA A 676 -24.00 -27.14 4.30
C ALA A 676 -25.13 -26.73 5.26
N PHE A 677 -24.82 -25.89 6.25
CA PHE A 677 -25.79 -25.29 7.17
C PHE A 677 -26.81 -24.44 6.39
N ASN A 678 -26.33 -23.52 5.55
CA ASN A 678 -27.14 -22.61 4.75
C ASN A 678 -28.06 -23.34 3.78
N ALA A 679 -27.59 -24.40 3.14
CA ALA A 679 -28.40 -25.23 2.25
C ALA A 679 -29.55 -25.94 2.98
N GLY A 680 -29.41 -26.19 4.29
CA GLY A 680 -30.39 -26.87 5.13
C GLY A 680 -31.30 -25.93 5.94
N TYR A 681 -30.92 -24.66 6.08
CA TYR A 681 -31.67 -23.69 6.89
C TYR A 681 -32.92 -23.19 6.15
N THR A 682 -34.07 -23.22 6.81
CA THR A 682 -35.37 -22.83 6.21
C THR A 682 -36.05 -21.66 6.95
N GLY A 683 -35.35 -21.02 7.89
CA GLY A 683 -35.86 -19.83 8.57
C GLY A 683 -35.86 -18.61 7.65
N ASP A 684 -36.71 -17.64 7.95
CA ASP A 684 -36.77 -16.37 7.23
C ASP A 684 -35.70 -15.43 7.78
N THR A 685 -34.69 -15.06 6.99
CA THR A 685 -33.61 -14.15 7.38
C THR A 685 -33.86 -12.69 6.97
N SER A 686 -35.02 -12.38 6.39
CA SER A 686 -35.35 -11.02 5.93
C SER A 686 -35.80 -10.06 7.03
N THR A 687 -35.83 -10.51 8.29
CA THR A 687 -36.20 -9.73 9.47
C THR A 687 -35.12 -9.86 10.53
N ASP A 688 -34.93 -8.84 11.36
CA ASP A 688 -33.94 -8.86 12.45
C ASP A 688 -34.15 -10.05 13.40
N GLU A 689 -35.40 -10.35 13.74
CA GLU A 689 -35.78 -11.48 14.60
C GLU A 689 -35.45 -12.83 13.95
N GLY A 690 -35.62 -12.91 12.62
CA GLY A 690 -35.33 -14.09 11.83
C GLY A 690 -33.85 -14.32 11.57
N TYR A 691 -33.09 -13.24 11.39
CA TYR A 691 -31.64 -13.27 11.29
C TYR A 691 -30.98 -13.61 12.62
N ALA A 692 -31.46 -13.05 13.75
CA ALA A 692 -30.97 -13.43 15.08
C ALA A 692 -31.21 -14.92 15.38
N ALA A 693 -32.32 -15.50 14.91
CA ALA A 693 -32.58 -16.93 15.03
C ALA A 693 -31.66 -17.79 14.13
N TYR A 694 -31.27 -17.27 12.97
CA TYR A 694 -30.27 -17.89 12.09
C TYR A 694 -28.89 -17.87 12.75
N ASP A 695 -28.44 -16.72 13.24
CA ASP A 695 -27.14 -16.55 13.87
C ASP A 695 -27.00 -17.42 15.13
N ALA A 696 -28.05 -17.49 15.96
CA ALA A 696 -28.06 -18.38 17.13
C ALA A 696 -27.97 -19.87 16.73
N ALA A 697 -28.64 -20.29 15.67
CA ALA A 697 -28.58 -21.67 15.18
C ALA A 697 -27.23 -22.00 14.52
N TRP A 698 -26.63 -21.02 13.84
CA TRP A 698 -25.28 -21.14 13.29
C TRP A 698 -24.24 -21.24 14.40
N ALA A 699 -24.36 -20.42 15.44
CA ALA A 699 -23.46 -20.42 16.58
C ALA A 699 -23.35 -21.80 17.26
N GLU A 700 -24.47 -22.50 17.46
CA GLU A 700 -24.47 -23.87 17.98
C GLU A 700 -23.67 -24.84 17.07
N ASP A 701 -23.84 -24.75 15.76
CA ASP A 701 -23.17 -25.63 14.80
C ASP A 701 -21.67 -25.29 14.63
N ALA A 702 -21.34 -24.00 14.66
CA ALA A 702 -19.97 -23.50 14.57
C ALA A 702 -19.15 -23.86 15.83
N LEU A 703 -19.73 -23.75 17.03
CA LEU A 703 -19.09 -24.20 18.27
C LEU A 703 -18.92 -25.73 18.31
N ALA A 704 -19.87 -26.48 17.76
CA ALA A 704 -19.73 -27.93 17.62
C ALA A 704 -18.60 -28.31 16.64
N LEU A 705 -18.45 -27.59 15.52
CA LEU A 705 -17.30 -27.73 14.63
C LEU A 705 -15.99 -27.46 15.36
N PHE A 706 -15.93 -26.36 16.12
CA PHE A 706 -14.75 -26.02 16.91
C PHE A 706 -14.38 -27.14 17.88
N GLN A 707 -15.37 -27.66 18.62
CA GLN A 707 -15.18 -28.78 19.55
C GLN A 707 -14.67 -30.05 18.86
N GLU A 708 -15.20 -30.37 17.68
CA GLU A 708 -14.72 -31.51 16.86
C GLU A 708 -13.23 -31.33 16.51
N LYS A 709 -12.85 -30.17 15.99
CA LYS A 709 -11.48 -29.90 15.54
C LYS A 709 -10.51 -29.78 16.71
N LEU A 710 -10.96 -29.27 17.85
CA LEU A 710 -10.19 -29.25 19.09
C LEU A 710 -9.81 -30.67 19.59
N ALA A 711 -10.69 -31.65 19.37
CA ALA A 711 -10.43 -33.04 19.70
C ALA A 711 -9.45 -33.73 18.72
N GLU A 712 -9.41 -33.27 17.47
CA GLU A 712 -8.53 -33.77 16.40
C GLU A 712 -7.13 -33.14 16.40
N ALA A 713 -6.94 -32.07 17.17
CA ALA A 713 -5.77 -31.23 17.05
C ALA A 713 -4.46 -31.90 17.47
N GLU A 714 -3.41 -31.56 16.74
CA GLU A 714 -2.06 -32.08 16.89
C GLU A 714 -1.08 -30.94 17.22
N TYR A 715 0.02 -31.32 17.89
CA TYR A 715 1.13 -30.40 18.11
C TYR A 715 2.03 -30.36 16.88
N LEU A 716 2.36 -29.14 16.45
CA LEU A 716 3.32 -28.88 15.38
C LEU A 716 4.76 -28.85 15.93
N PRO A 717 5.79 -28.82 15.05
CA PRO A 717 7.17 -28.63 15.46
C PRO A 717 7.39 -27.36 16.28
N GLU A 718 8.36 -27.40 17.20
CA GLU A 718 8.71 -26.23 18.01
C GLU A 718 9.20 -25.07 17.14
N THR A 719 8.75 -23.87 17.52
CA THR A 719 9.09 -22.59 16.91
C THR A 719 9.61 -21.64 17.99
N VAL A 720 10.48 -20.72 17.61
CA VAL A 720 11.01 -19.69 18.52
C VAL A 720 10.52 -18.32 18.09
N CYS A 721 9.95 -17.60 19.05
CA CYS A 721 9.49 -16.22 18.91
C CYS A 721 10.29 -15.32 19.85
N THR A 722 10.26 -14.01 19.63
CA THR A 722 10.89 -13.03 20.52
C THR A 722 9.87 -11.96 20.90
N VAL A 723 9.74 -11.70 22.21
CA VAL A 723 8.97 -10.58 22.73
C VAL A 723 9.91 -9.44 23.07
N THR A 724 9.61 -8.26 22.56
CA THR A 724 10.37 -7.04 22.86
C THR A 724 9.82 -6.41 24.13
N VAL A 725 10.68 -6.19 25.12
CA VAL A 725 10.37 -5.46 26.36
C VAL A 725 11.20 -4.19 26.39
N LEU A 726 10.52 -3.06 26.49
CA LEU A 726 11.08 -1.74 26.30
C LEU A 726 11.15 -0.99 27.65
N ASP A 727 12.23 -0.26 27.92
CA ASP A 727 12.38 0.52 29.16
C ASP A 727 11.41 1.73 29.16
N GLY A 728 10.39 1.73 30.01
CA GLY A 728 9.34 2.77 30.05
C GLY A 728 9.66 3.98 30.95
N PRO A 729 8.84 5.05 30.87
CA PRO A 729 9.03 6.27 31.64
C PRO A 729 8.93 6.02 33.15
N GLY A 730 9.67 6.79 33.94
CA GLY A 730 9.64 6.66 35.41
C GLY A 730 10.29 5.37 35.95
N GLY A 731 11.06 4.65 35.13
CA GLY A 731 11.75 3.42 35.53
C GLY A 731 10.86 2.18 35.46
N THR A 732 9.93 2.15 34.51
CA THR A 732 9.09 0.99 34.19
C THR A 732 9.69 0.18 33.05
N ILE A 733 9.07 -0.95 32.73
CA ILE A 733 9.26 -1.75 31.52
C ILE A 733 7.89 -2.07 30.92
N GLU A 734 7.80 -2.11 29.59
CA GLU A 734 6.57 -2.25 28.80
C GLU A 734 6.79 -3.29 27.70
N ALA A 735 5.87 -4.24 27.52
CA ALA A 735 6.00 -5.28 26.48
C ALA A 735 5.34 -4.80 25.19
N GLY A 736 5.98 -5.00 24.03
CA GLY A 736 5.41 -4.63 22.74
C GLY A 736 4.26 -5.57 22.34
N ARG A 737 3.06 -5.02 22.11
CA ARG A 737 1.85 -5.79 21.77
C ARG A 737 2.04 -6.67 20.54
N GLY A 738 2.49 -6.11 19.43
CA GLY A 738 2.68 -6.91 18.20
C GLY A 738 3.67 -8.08 18.34
N SER A 739 4.72 -7.92 19.15
CA SER A 739 5.65 -9.04 19.44
C SER A 739 5.04 -10.11 20.35
N LEU A 740 4.10 -9.72 21.22
CA LEU A 740 3.34 -10.61 22.07
C LEU A 740 2.24 -11.34 21.27
N ASP A 741 1.55 -10.64 20.38
CA ASP A 741 0.55 -11.19 19.45
C ASP A 741 1.17 -12.26 18.56
N THR A 742 2.38 -12.02 18.05
CA THR A 742 3.15 -13.03 17.31
C THR A 742 3.32 -14.34 18.09
N VAL A 743 3.47 -14.29 19.42
CA VAL A 743 3.56 -15.50 20.26
C VAL A 743 2.23 -16.22 20.30
N TYR A 744 1.10 -15.50 20.45
CA TYR A 744 -0.23 -16.10 20.45
C TYR A 744 -0.57 -16.71 19.09
N ASP A 745 -0.27 -16.02 18.00
CA ASP A 745 -0.45 -16.51 16.63
C ASP A 745 0.42 -17.72 16.33
N THR A 746 1.60 -17.80 16.94
CA THR A 746 2.45 -18.99 16.78
C THR A 746 1.94 -20.14 17.66
N LEU A 747 1.42 -19.88 18.86
CA LEU A 747 0.80 -20.90 19.72
C LEU A 747 -0.45 -21.50 19.05
N PHE A 748 -1.25 -20.65 18.41
CA PHE A 748 -2.47 -21.01 17.70
C PHE A 748 -2.47 -20.35 16.31
N PRO A 749 -1.87 -21.02 15.29
CA PRO A 749 -1.84 -20.50 13.93
C PRO A 749 -3.24 -20.14 13.42
N THR A 750 -3.39 -19.09 12.62
CA THR A 750 -4.67 -18.54 12.10
C THR A 750 -5.60 -17.88 13.13
N TRP A 751 -5.07 -17.44 14.29
CA TRP A 751 -5.84 -16.65 15.26
C TRP A 751 -6.14 -15.20 14.80
N VAL A 752 -5.39 -14.67 13.84
CA VAL A 752 -5.62 -13.33 13.28
C VAL A 752 -6.86 -13.30 12.38
N LEU A 753 -7.89 -12.58 12.82
CA LEU A 753 -8.88 -11.98 11.94
C LEU A 753 -8.16 -11.05 10.98
N GLN A 754 -8.34 -11.25 9.67
CA GLN A 754 -8.18 -10.14 8.74
C GLN A 754 -9.01 -8.98 9.28
N GLU A 755 -8.38 -7.83 9.53
CA GLU A 755 -9.12 -6.58 9.64
C GLU A 755 -9.95 -6.45 8.35
N THR A 756 -11.26 -6.61 8.48
CA THR A 756 -12.24 -6.25 7.45
C THR A 756 -12.88 -4.92 7.81
#